data_AF-A0A956HEQ1-F1
#
_entry.id   AF-A0A956HEQ1-F1
#
_cell.length_a   1.000
_cell.length_b   1.000
_cell.length_c   1.000
_cell.angle_alpha   90.00
_cell.angle_beta   90.00
_cell.angle_gamma   90.00
#
_symmetry.space_group_name_H-M   'P 1'
#
loop_
_entity.id
_entity.type
_entity.pdbx_description
1 polymer ?
#
loop_
_entity_poly.entity_id
_entity_poly.type
_entity_poly.pdbx_seq_one_letter_code
_entity_poly.pdbx_strand_id
1 'polypeptide(L)'
;MRTEVSEQRESIRVVVTFDREEVHVSPGPFGLVIELEHGRVPQTLGAPAIPRRVIHVALPELGEAQGLDLKVLSTHVLAPPPVIIAPTQPPQIGPARASRRLSANELRPSTLQESGKRAAPLPPALRMARPDAKLYESVMRRRPPLARLLDVGRLARSGEAVVELNPIGYDAKGNLVLCERFELTIRHDGSRRDAAPRSLPPLRAPVLPPQPAASLVAREGLSAVSTAELLHRERLSRISPAELLHRERLPRSVRSRAQATRYLELARTRVINPEHLVDIQRFFPTLQMPAEYLVITDNQQWDAATMTPSGAAGGDLVAAFERLCAWKRARGLSARVVTISAILDGTYGDFDDGARDLQEVIRNFLQWAHEHWGVAWVLLGGDTTIIPAREVLGDLRGNISLTTSDPPGDNQCVWTGSYLKMKINAPGEWWPGPYDEHVLTRTSDGLLIPRDDTGASGPTQRGWYYTNDSWSTREANPTNYVRVNGPAAEVNANLRWNYHWNTIPTDLYYSSLVGPSYGQPGLHDWDATNNGRYGQHPQGVDVDGIVWDADVSLGRAPLRSGSQAEAFVDKVLAYEQFRDGTGAMSSLSWPRRLLIASTNWGGRYNVKAANANPPADNRYFHDPASSYTLIKLKEVCPVADWRLIANITADNSDLRELPFGVDAAAAGVGWYYATSGSDLSPSGFEFSYPVFGPGFSIHIETVFIPIATEWIIVYGASEELSPFRYIFDRRLADGSLRDQELLREQLHADFPGINLLQRLYEDVVDLTPDQLAAGPVEAISEARITQELNEGPHFVSLSGHGSNNGCCYLSKAVADGLSNGVHTFIAYADSCLTSQYDDEAVSERLLRNPGGGAVAYVGNSRFSWIGAGDDYQRTFFDRLQTTRHLGLLADSRFAELNATNTVDRWAILSLNLMGDPEMPVWTGPPLALQIAHASSVYNLSILTITVRQPGPLMAAPVAGAEVHLSRGGWSRHAVTDSDGQVKLSMLQAPTGTHDLVVTKLGYRPVFDTVHVKPLQWIIGKIVRVQHLDELRRDVLVEVALVDDGRKTLKIPRRGPNTAMLLRALKRAVQFGQPVSFRVEEGEGELATIESISMRPG
;
A
#
# COMPACT_ATOMS: atom_id res chain seq x y z
N MET A 1 7.76 21.06 -3.06
CA MET A 1 6.78 22.14 -3.29
C MET A 1 6.08 22.40 -1.98
N ARG A 2 5.89 23.66 -1.60
CA ARG A 2 5.18 24.06 -0.38
C ARG A 2 3.90 24.83 -0.72
N THR A 3 2.84 24.60 0.04
CA THR A 3 1.55 25.29 -0.12
C THR A 3 1.11 25.93 1.18
N GLU A 4 0.68 27.19 1.11
CA GLU A 4 -0.02 27.87 2.19
C GLU A 4 -1.47 28.12 1.74
N VAL A 5 -2.45 27.62 2.50
CA VAL A 5 -3.87 27.75 2.16
C VAL A 5 -4.57 28.65 3.17
N SER A 6 -5.42 29.54 2.69
CA SER A 6 -6.28 30.37 3.53
C SER A 6 -7.68 30.49 2.93
N GLU A 7 -8.70 30.26 3.73
CA GLU A 7 -10.10 30.36 3.33
C GLU A 7 -10.65 31.77 3.48
N GLN A 8 -11.42 32.22 2.49
CA GLN A 8 -12.28 33.40 2.55
C GLN A 8 -13.71 32.98 2.16
N ARG A 9 -14.70 33.81 2.49
CA ARG A 9 -16.14 33.48 2.37
C ARG A 9 -16.57 32.93 0.99
N GLU A 10 -15.96 33.38 -0.10
CA GLU A 10 -16.29 32.99 -1.49
C GLU A 10 -15.05 32.60 -2.32
N SER A 11 -13.90 32.37 -1.66
CA SER A 11 -12.68 31.98 -2.34
C SER A 11 -11.68 31.27 -1.44
N ILE A 12 -10.94 30.32 -2.00
CA ILE A 12 -9.76 29.73 -1.37
C ILE A 12 -8.51 30.30 -2.02
N ARG A 13 -7.62 30.84 -1.20
CA ARG A 13 -6.32 31.35 -1.62
C ARG A 13 -5.25 30.31 -1.32
N VAL A 14 -4.45 29.96 -2.32
CA VAL A 14 -3.35 29.00 -2.25
C VAL A 14 -2.07 29.68 -2.72
N VAL A 15 -1.08 29.83 -1.85
CA VAL A 15 0.27 30.27 -2.24
C VAL A 15 1.12 29.04 -2.49
N VAL A 16 1.59 28.88 -3.72
CA VAL A 16 2.44 27.77 -4.15
C VAL A 16 3.89 28.26 -4.22
N THR A 17 4.79 27.48 -3.63
CA THR A 17 6.24 27.68 -3.71
C THR A 17 6.93 26.42 -4.24
N PHE A 18 7.72 26.56 -5.30
CA PHE A 18 8.63 25.54 -5.81
C PHE A 18 10.05 25.90 -5.41
N ASP A 19 10.69 25.02 -4.63
CA ASP A 19 12.09 25.18 -4.26
C ASP A 19 12.98 24.83 -5.46
N ARG A 20 14.12 25.53 -5.61
CA ARG A 20 14.99 25.37 -6.79
C ARG A 20 15.59 23.97 -6.89
N GLU A 21 15.80 23.34 -5.74
CA GLU A 21 16.40 22.00 -5.62
C GLU A 21 15.48 20.92 -6.22
N GLU A 22 14.17 21.20 -6.34
CA GLU A 22 13.18 20.28 -6.95
C GLU A 22 13.28 20.21 -8.47
N VAL A 23 14.05 21.10 -9.11
CA VAL A 23 14.17 21.18 -10.57
C VAL A 23 15.58 20.80 -10.99
N HIS A 24 15.69 19.66 -11.68
CA HIS A 24 16.93 19.20 -12.26
C HIS A 24 16.93 19.46 -13.76
N VAL A 25 17.97 20.15 -14.23
CA VAL A 25 18.17 20.46 -15.65
C VAL A 25 19.46 19.78 -16.12
N SER A 26 19.35 18.92 -17.13
CA SER A 26 20.49 18.19 -17.68
C SER A 26 20.50 18.24 -19.21
N PRO A 27 21.67 18.13 -19.87
CA PRO A 27 21.74 18.11 -21.33
C PRO A 27 21.29 16.75 -21.88
N GLY A 28 20.50 16.76 -22.96
CA GLY A 28 20.05 15.57 -23.68
C GLY A 28 20.28 15.68 -25.20
N PRO A 29 20.07 14.60 -25.95
CA PRO A 29 20.42 14.51 -27.38
C PRO A 29 19.66 15.48 -28.30
N PHE A 30 18.54 16.06 -27.85
CA PHE A 30 17.73 17.02 -28.61
C PHE A 30 17.52 18.36 -27.90
N GLY A 31 18.16 18.60 -26.75
CA GLY A 31 17.91 19.77 -25.91
C GLY A 31 18.05 19.47 -24.42
N LEU A 32 17.66 20.43 -23.58
CA LEU A 32 17.65 20.26 -22.13
C LEU A 32 16.54 19.30 -21.69
N VAL A 33 16.88 18.31 -20.88
CA VAL A 33 15.95 17.47 -20.14
C VAL A 33 15.65 18.19 -18.82
N ILE A 34 14.37 18.37 -18.52
CA ILE A 34 13.90 19.03 -17.31
C ILE A 34 13.13 18.01 -16.50
N GLU A 35 13.58 17.80 -15.28
CA GLU A 35 12.90 16.99 -14.29
C GLU A 35 12.44 17.88 -13.16
N LEU A 36 11.19 17.67 -12.73
CA LEU A 36 10.58 18.30 -11.58
C LEU A 36 10.17 17.18 -10.64
N GLU A 37 10.50 17.31 -9.37
CA GLU A 37 10.10 16.35 -8.34
C GLU A 37 8.56 16.20 -8.31
N HIS A 38 8.07 14.95 -8.37
CA HIS A 38 6.65 14.59 -8.57
C HIS A 38 5.97 15.25 -9.80
N GLY A 39 6.76 15.75 -10.75
CA GLY A 39 6.29 16.33 -12.01
C GLY A 39 5.99 15.26 -13.06
N ARG A 40 4.94 15.48 -13.85
CA ARG A 40 4.56 14.62 -14.98
C ARG A 40 4.78 15.34 -16.29
N VAL A 41 5.29 14.64 -17.31
CA VAL A 41 5.49 15.19 -18.65
C VAL A 41 4.26 14.86 -19.52
N PRO A 42 3.79 15.77 -20.41
CA PRO A 42 2.75 15.47 -21.38
C PRO A 42 3.11 14.27 -22.28
N GLN A 43 2.16 13.36 -22.51
CA GLN A 43 2.37 12.13 -23.30
C GLN A 43 2.37 12.33 -24.83
N THR A 44 2.22 13.57 -25.32
CA THR A 44 2.21 13.84 -26.76
C THR A 44 3.62 13.72 -27.33
N LEU A 45 3.87 12.65 -28.10
CA LEU A 45 5.19 12.37 -28.68
C LEU A 45 5.67 13.52 -29.57
N GLY A 46 6.92 13.91 -29.43
CA GLY A 46 7.51 15.01 -30.20
C GLY A 46 7.16 16.42 -29.69
N ALA A 47 6.31 16.59 -28.67
CA ALA A 47 6.08 17.87 -27.98
C ALA A 47 7.23 18.19 -27.02
N PRO A 48 7.44 19.45 -26.58
CA PRO A 48 8.40 19.77 -25.51
C PRO A 48 8.08 19.02 -24.21
N ALA A 49 9.06 18.33 -23.62
CA ALA A 49 8.92 17.56 -22.39
C ALA A 49 8.93 18.45 -21.13
N ILE A 50 7.99 19.39 -21.03
CA ILE A 50 7.88 20.30 -19.88
C ILE A 50 7.10 19.60 -18.75
N PRO A 51 7.68 19.41 -17.55
CA PRO A 51 6.96 18.80 -16.45
C PRO A 51 5.91 19.75 -15.86
N ARG A 52 4.77 19.16 -15.46
CA ARG A 52 3.63 19.82 -14.81
C ARG A 52 3.25 19.09 -13.53
N ARG A 53 2.56 19.77 -12.62
CA ARG A 53 2.06 19.20 -11.36
C ARG A 53 0.54 19.39 -11.28
N VAL A 54 -0.16 18.47 -10.64
CA VAL A 54 -1.61 18.60 -10.39
C VAL A 54 -1.80 18.69 -8.88
N ILE A 55 -2.63 19.63 -8.44
CA ILE A 55 -3.06 19.75 -7.04
C ILE A 55 -4.58 19.66 -6.98
N HIS A 56 -5.09 19.14 -5.86
CA HIS A 56 -6.52 19.14 -5.59
C HIS A 56 -6.77 20.02 -4.37
N VAL A 57 -7.83 20.82 -4.43
CA VAL A 57 -8.20 21.75 -3.37
C VAL A 57 -9.63 21.45 -2.94
N ALA A 58 -9.82 21.14 -1.66
CA ALA A 58 -11.14 20.96 -1.07
C ALA A 58 -11.86 22.30 -0.96
N LEU A 59 -13.11 22.33 -1.41
CA LEU A 59 -14.04 23.47 -1.30
C LEU A 59 -15.05 23.23 -0.16
N PRO A 60 -15.71 24.29 0.34
CA PRO A 60 -16.76 24.15 1.35
C PRO A 60 -17.93 23.25 0.93
N GLU A 61 -18.79 22.91 1.88
CA GLU A 61 -19.91 21.97 1.69
C GLU A 61 -20.75 22.31 0.45
N LEU A 62 -20.77 21.40 -0.53
CA LEU A 62 -21.45 21.53 -1.82
C LEU A 62 -20.97 22.67 -2.74
N GLY A 63 -19.89 23.39 -2.41
CA GLY A 63 -19.39 24.49 -3.23
C GLY A 63 -18.78 24.02 -4.55
N GLU A 64 -19.02 24.76 -5.64
CA GLU A 64 -18.44 24.48 -6.96
C GLU A 64 -17.50 25.61 -7.38
N ALA A 65 -16.32 25.27 -7.92
CA ALA A 65 -15.37 26.28 -8.38
C ALA A 65 -15.95 27.05 -9.57
N GLN A 66 -15.97 28.37 -9.47
CA GLN A 66 -16.49 29.29 -10.48
C GLN A 66 -15.38 29.92 -11.33
N GLY A 67 -14.15 29.90 -10.85
CA GLY A 67 -13.01 30.49 -11.55
C GLY A 67 -11.70 30.38 -10.79
N LEU A 68 -10.61 30.58 -11.51
CA LEU A 68 -9.25 30.57 -10.99
C LEU A 68 -8.58 31.89 -11.39
N ASP A 69 -8.19 32.69 -10.41
CA ASP A 69 -7.37 33.88 -10.61
C ASP A 69 -5.93 33.61 -10.15
N LEU A 70 -4.95 34.24 -10.80
CA LEU A 70 -3.53 33.96 -10.57
C LEU A 70 -2.71 35.25 -10.43
N LYS A 71 -1.77 35.23 -9.49
CA LYS A 71 -0.80 36.31 -9.28
C LYS A 71 0.61 35.72 -9.10
N VAL A 72 1.50 36.00 -10.06
CA VAL A 72 2.92 35.63 -9.96
C VAL A 72 3.60 36.50 -8.91
N LEU A 73 4.38 35.89 -8.02
CA LEU A 73 5.11 36.58 -6.95
C LEU A 73 6.62 36.63 -7.24
N SER A 74 7.22 35.52 -7.69
CA SER A 74 8.62 35.49 -8.13
C SER A 74 8.86 34.46 -9.24
N THR A 75 9.84 34.75 -10.09
CA THR A 75 10.34 33.87 -11.15
C THR A 75 11.86 33.83 -11.13
N HIS A 76 12.42 32.72 -11.60
CA HIS A 76 13.85 32.50 -11.73
C HIS A 76 14.18 32.00 -13.14
N VAL A 77 15.29 32.48 -13.72
CA VAL A 77 15.76 32.04 -15.02
C VAL A 77 16.57 30.76 -14.85
N LEU A 78 16.08 29.66 -15.40
CA LEU A 78 16.78 28.37 -15.41
C LEU A 78 17.86 28.36 -16.50
N ALA A 79 17.56 28.89 -17.69
CA ALA A 79 18.51 28.98 -18.80
C ALA A 79 18.13 30.12 -19.79
N PRO A 80 19.10 30.91 -20.27
CA PRO A 80 18.89 31.93 -21.30
C PRO A 80 18.89 31.35 -22.73
N PRO A 81 18.18 31.96 -23.71
CA PRO A 81 18.07 31.44 -25.08
C PRO A 81 19.42 31.42 -25.82
N PRO A 82 19.60 30.54 -26.83
CA PRO A 82 18.61 29.60 -27.36
C PRO A 82 18.47 28.34 -26.48
N VAL A 83 17.27 28.11 -25.94
CA VAL A 83 16.94 26.90 -25.16
C VAL A 83 15.94 26.08 -25.93
N ILE A 84 16.30 24.84 -26.24
CA ILE A 84 15.40 23.81 -26.75
C ILE A 84 15.26 22.78 -25.64
N ILE A 85 14.03 22.52 -25.22
CA ILE A 85 13.72 21.42 -24.29
C ILE A 85 13.69 20.13 -25.10
N ALA A 86 14.11 19.00 -24.53
CA ALA A 86 14.03 17.72 -25.22
C ALA A 86 12.56 17.34 -25.51
N PRO A 87 12.25 16.65 -26.63
CA PRO A 87 10.89 16.26 -26.93
C PRO A 87 10.46 15.04 -26.12
N THR A 88 9.17 14.97 -25.76
CA THR A 88 8.55 13.77 -25.20
C THR A 88 8.84 12.59 -26.11
N GLN A 89 9.54 11.61 -25.57
CA GLN A 89 9.88 10.37 -26.25
C GLN A 89 8.70 9.39 -26.15
N PRO A 90 8.52 8.47 -27.13
CA PRO A 90 7.64 7.32 -26.92
C PRO A 90 7.99 6.64 -25.60
N PRO A 91 7.02 6.02 -24.91
CA PRO A 91 7.36 5.09 -23.84
C PRO A 91 8.31 4.08 -24.46
N GLN A 92 9.58 4.24 -24.18
CA GLN A 92 10.55 3.25 -24.54
C GLN A 92 10.27 2.11 -23.57
N ILE A 93 10.26 0.87 -24.05
CA ILE A 93 10.71 -0.22 -23.19
C ILE A 93 12.18 0.09 -22.97
N GLY A 94 12.40 1.00 -22.04
CA GLY A 94 13.68 1.55 -21.68
C GLY A 94 14.02 1.00 -20.31
N PRO A 95 15.31 0.87 -20.02
CA PRO A 95 15.72 0.73 -18.64
C PRO A 95 15.20 1.94 -17.86
N ALA A 96 14.84 1.73 -16.60
CA ALA A 96 14.25 2.72 -15.70
C ALA A 96 14.94 4.10 -15.72
N ARG A 97 14.19 5.13 -15.32
CA ARG A 97 14.63 6.53 -15.09
C ARG A 97 16.12 6.62 -14.75
N ALA A 98 16.90 7.19 -15.65
CA ALA A 98 18.32 7.41 -15.47
C ALA A 98 18.59 8.56 -14.49
N SER A 99 18.40 8.32 -13.19
CA SER A 99 19.49 8.68 -12.28
C SER A 99 20.51 7.54 -12.42
N ARG A 100 21.74 7.87 -12.83
CA ARG A 100 22.82 6.92 -13.16
C ARG A 100 22.78 5.65 -12.30
N ARG A 101 22.44 4.50 -12.91
CA ARG A 101 22.87 3.13 -12.59
C ARG A 101 22.09 2.15 -13.46
N LEU A 102 22.71 1.73 -14.55
CA LEU A 102 22.40 0.42 -15.11
C LEU A 102 23.45 -0.56 -14.64
N SER A 103 23.03 -1.65 -14.01
CA SER A 103 23.86 -2.82 -13.80
C SER A 103 24.28 -3.37 -15.17
N ALA A 104 25.56 -3.68 -15.32
CA ALA A 104 26.13 -4.18 -16.58
C ALA A 104 25.61 -5.59 -16.97
N ASN A 105 24.67 -6.16 -16.20
CA ASN A 105 24.17 -7.53 -16.37
C ASN A 105 23.02 -7.67 -17.38
N GLU A 106 22.50 -6.59 -17.99
CA GLU A 106 21.45 -6.69 -19.02
C GLU A 106 21.96 -6.62 -20.47
N LEU A 107 23.28 -6.54 -20.66
CA LEU A 107 23.89 -6.65 -21.97
C LEU A 107 24.96 -7.74 -21.94
N ARG A 108 24.55 -9.00 -22.16
CA ARG A 108 25.47 -9.98 -22.73
C ARG A 108 24.95 -10.72 -23.96
N PRO A 109 25.83 -10.91 -24.95
CA PRO A 109 25.50 -11.51 -26.23
C PRO A 109 25.76 -13.02 -26.18
N SER A 110 24.76 -13.83 -26.52
CA SER A 110 24.99 -15.24 -26.83
C SER A 110 24.27 -15.62 -28.11
N THR A 111 24.93 -15.37 -29.25
CA THR A 111 25.05 -16.30 -30.40
C THR A 111 25.70 -15.59 -31.58
N LEU A 112 27.00 -15.33 -31.50
CA LEU A 112 27.82 -15.15 -32.70
C LEU A 112 29.22 -15.71 -32.44
N GLN A 113 29.40 -17.00 -32.74
CA GLN A 113 30.70 -17.50 -33.18
C GLN A 113 30.53 -18.14 -34.56
N GLU A 114 31.33 -17.62 -35.48
CA GLU A 114 31.69 -18.17 -36.80
C GLU A 114 30.65 -18.16 -37.93
N SER A 115 30.60 -17.04 -38.67
CA SER A 115 30.84 -17.11 -40.12
C SER A 115 31.29 -15.74 -40.64
N GLY A 116 32.42 -15.72 -41.34
CA GLY A 116 32.98 -14.51 -41.93
C GLY A 116 32.05 -13.90 -42.97
N LYS A 117 31.30 -12.84 -42.60
CA LYS A 117 30.65 -11.92 -43.53
C LYS A 117 30.67 -10.51 -42.93
N ARG A 118 30.98 -9.53 -43.79
CA ARG A 118 31.06 -8.09 -43.49
C ARG A 118 30.01 -7.64 -42.48
N ALA A 119 30.44 -6.82 -41.52
CA ALA A 119 29.59 -6.11 -40.56
C ALA A 119 28.32 -5.58 -41.24
N ALA A 120 27.18 -6.19 -40.91
CA ALA A 120 25.88 -5.62 -41.19
C ALA A 120 25.66 -4.45 -40.22
N PRO A 121 25.02 -3.35 -40.65
CA PRO A 121 24.88 -2.16 -39.84
C PRO A 121 24.03 -2.43 -38.59
N LEU A 122 24.35 -1.72 -37.51
CA LEU A 122 23.59 -1.65 -36.24
C LEU A 122 22.06 -1.68 -36.48
N PRO A 123 21.28 -2.29 -35.57
CA PRO A 123 19.83 -2.29 -35.66
C PRO A 123 19.32 -0.85 -35.85
N PRO A 124 18.27 -0.64 -36.66
CA PRO A 124 17.75 0.70 -36.92
C PRO A 124 17.46 1.35 -35.57
N ALA A 125 18.12 2.49 -35.33
CA ALA A 125 17.99 3.29 -34.13
C ALA A 125 16.56 3.26 -33.59
N LEU A 126 16.42 3.00 -32.29
CA LEU A 126 15.30 3.43 -31.46
C LEU A 126 14.74 4.71 -32.08
N ARG A 127 13.49 4.67 -32.58
CA ARG A 127 12.87 5.86 -33.18
C ARG A 127 12.58 6.83 -32.05
N MET A 128 13.61 7.57 -31.63
CA MET A 128 13.45 8.73 -30.79
C MET A 128 12.49 9.67 -31.51
N ALA A 129 11.44 10.10 -30.82
CA ALA A 129 10.55 11.11 -31.37
C ALA A 129 11.36 12.40 -31.55
N ARG A 130 11.47 12.85 -32.80
CA ARG A 130 12.11 14.13 -33.11
C ARG A 130 11.20 15.27 -32.61
N PRO A 131 11.76 16.45 -32.31
CA PRO A 131 10.96 17.63 -32.03
C PRO A 131 9.98 17.91 -33.18
N ASP A 132 8.68 17.94 -32.90
CA ASP A 132 7.69 18.38 -33.87
C ASP A 132 7.64 19.91 -33.87
N ALA A 133 8.05 20.51 -34.98
CA ALA A 133 8.15 21.96 -35.09
C ALA A 133 6.82 22.69 -34.81
N LYS A 134 5.68 22.11 -35.18
CA LYS A 134 4.35 22.72 -34.93
C LYS A 134 3.99 22.66 -33.46
N LEU A 135 4.34 21.57 -32.77
CA LEU A 135 4.09 21.44 -31.33
C LEU A 135 4.98 22.40 -30.51
N TYR A 136 6.26 22.50 -30.85
CA TYR A 136 7.18 23.46 -30.21
C TYR A 136 6.73 24.91 -30.45
N GLU A 137 6.39 25.25 -31.69
CA GLU A 137 5.86 26.57 -32.03
C GLU A 137 4.56 26.86 -31.28
N SER A 138 3.68 25.86 -31.13
CA SER A 138 2.43 26.02 -30.38
C SER A 138 2.68 26.32 -28.90
N VAL A 139 3.64 25.64 -28.26
CA VAL A 139 3.96 25.84 -26.83
C VAL A 139 4.65 27.19 -26.63
N MET A 140 5.58 27.57 -27.50
CA MET A 140 6.28 28.86 -27.43
C MET A 140 5.35 30.06 -27.71
N ARG A 141 4.41 29.93 -28.66
CA ARG A 141 3.44 30.99 -28.98
C ARG A 141 2.29 31.08 -27.98
N ARG A 142 1.73 29.93 -27.58
CA ARG A 142 0.53 29.91 -26.71
C ARG A 142 0.87 30.08 -25.24
N ARG A 143 2.09 29.74 -24.80
CA ARG A 143 2.58 29.76 -23.41
C ARG A 143 1.54 29.20 -22.44
N PRO A 144 1.58 27.88 -22.15
CA PRO A 144 0.63 27.27 -21.24
C PRO A 144 0.43 28.13 -19.98
N PRO A 145 -0.81 28.36 -19.54
CA PRO A 145 -1.04 29.19 -18.37
C PRO A 145 -0.38 28.52 -17.15
N LEU A 146 0.22 29.35 -16.29
CA LEU A 146 0.94 28.91 -15.09
C LEU A 146 0.06 28.00 -14.21
N ALA A 147 -1.25 28.25 -14.17
CA ALA A 147 -2.21 27.30 -13.63
C ALA A 147 -3.51 27.32 -14.43
N ARG A 148 -4.23 26.20 -14.46
CA ARG A 148 -5.59 26.11 -14.97
C ARG A 148 -6.43 25.11 -14.19
N LEU A 149 -7.71 25.42 -14.03
CA LEU A 149 -8.70 24.48 -13.51
C LEU A 149 -8.90 23.37 -14.55
N LEU A 150 -8.56 22.14 -14.19
CA LEU A 150 -8.72 20.95 -15.03
C LEU A 150 -10.12 20.36 -14.88
N ASP A 151 -10.59 20.25 -13.64
CA ASP A 151 -11.84 19.58 -13.32
C ASP A 151 -12.45 20.15 -12.04
N VAL A 152 -13.77 19.96 -11.90
CA VAL A 152 -14.53 20.23 -10.67
C VAL A 152 -15.27 18.98 -10.26
N GLY A 153 -15.02 18.56 -9.03
CA GLY A 153 -15.47 17.28 -8.50
C GLY A 153 -16.19 17.42 -7.17
N ARG A 154 -16.44 16.27 -6.57
CA ARG A 154 -16.89 16.15 -5.19
C ARG A 154 -15.99 15.13 -4.51
N LEU A 155 -15.58 15.47 -3.30
CA LEU A 155 -14.79 14.60 -2.44
C LEU A 155 -15.52 14.53 -1.10
N ALA A 156 -16.02 13.35 -0.73
CA ALA A 156 -16.99 13.22 0.36
C ALA A 156 -18.20 14.18 0.17
N ARG A 157 -18.42 15.11 1.12
CA ARG A 157 -19.45 16.18 1.03
C ARG A 157 -18.87 17.53 0.58
N SER A 158 -17.56 17.62 0.40
CA SER A 158 -16.88 18.82 -0.08
C SER A 158 -16.89 18.89 -1.61
N GLY A 159 -16.93 20.11 -2.14
CA GLY A 159 -16.54 20.30 -3.53
C GLY A 159 -15.03 20.09 -3.72
N GLU A 160 -14.60 19.84 -4.93
CA GLU A 160 -13.20 19.68 -5.28
C GLU A 160 -12.85 20.54 -6.49
N ALA A 161 -11.72 21.24 -6.43
CA ALA A 161 -11.10 21.90 -7.58
C ALA A 161 -9.78 21.20 -7.92
N VAL A 162 -9.68 20.64 -9.13
CA VAL A 162 -8.45 20.03 -9.64
C VAL A 162 -7.70 21.05 -10.49
N VAL A 163 -6.49 21.42 -10.09
CA VAL A 163 -5.71 22.50 -10.71
C VAL A 163 -4.39 21.95 -11.26
N GLU A 164 -4.16 22.12 -12.56
CA GLU A 164 -2.85 21.88 -13.18
C GLU A 164 -1.97 23.09 -12.97
N LEU A 165 -0.72 22.85 -12.57
CA LEU A 165 0.35 23.81 -12.40
C LEU A 165 1.42 23.55 -13.45
N ASN A 166 1.79 24.60 -14.20
CA ASN A 166 2.85 24.61 -15.19
C ASN A 166 3.96 25.57 -14.72
N PRO A 167 4.72 25.23 -13.67
CA PRO A 167 5.67 26.16 -13.04
C PRO A 167 6.86 26.48 -13.95
N ILE A 168 7.13 25.66 -14.97
CA ILE A 168 8.25 25.84 -15.89
C ILE A 168 7.71 26.22 -17.28
N GLY A 169 8.29 27.25 -17.89
CA GLY A 169 7.88 27.72 -19.21
C GLY A 169 8.84 28.72 -19.83
N TYR A 170 8.44 29.27 -20.98
CA TYR A 170 9.20 30.31 -21.66
C TYR A 170 8.65 31.71 -21.33
N ASP A 171 9.55 32.64 -20.99
CA ASP A 171 9.18 34.04 -20.77
C ASP A 171 9.03 34.84 -22.09
N ALA A 172 8.76 36.15 -21.96
CA ALA A 172 8.62 37.05 -23.11
C ALA A 172 9.86 37.15 -24.01
N LYS A 173 11.04 36.87 -23.46
CA LYS A 173 12.35 36.98 -24.12
C LYS A 173 12.84 35.62 -24.63
N GLY A 174 12.11 34.54 -24.36
CA GLY A 174 12.50 33.17 -24.73
C GLY A 174 13.43 32.49 -23.73
N ASN A 175 13.61 33.05 -22.53
CA ASN A 175 14.31 32.36 -21.45
C ASN A 175 13.44 31.22 -20.92
N LEU A 176 14.08 30.12 -20.54
CA LEU A 176 13.44 29.08 -19.73
C LEU A 176 13.39 29.57 -18.28
N VAL A 177 12.19 29.65 -17.71
CA VAL A 177 11.96 30.17 -16.36
C VAL A 177 11.19 29.18 -15.49
N LEU A 178 11.53 29.17 -14.20
CA LEU A 178 10.74 28.58 -13.12
C LEU A 178 9.97 29.70 -12.42
N CYS A 179 8.66 29.55 -12.30
CA CYS A 179 7.85 30.39 -11.41
C CYS A 179 7.96 29.84 -9.98
N GLU A 180 8.95 30.32 -9.24
CA GLU A 180 9.25 29.87 -7.88
C GLU A 180 8.07 30.07 -6.93
N ARG A 181 7.37 31.21 -7.03
CA ARG A 181 6.27 31.52 -6.11
C ARG A 181 5.14 32.22 -6.82
N PHE A 182 3.92 31.73 -6.62
CA PHE A 182 2.70 32.35 -7.13
C PHE A 182 1.50 32.06 -6.23
N GLU A 183 0.50 32.91 -6.37
CA GLU A 183 -0.76 32.83 -5.64
C GLU A 183 -1.89 32.46 -6.60
N LEU A 184 -2.69 31.48 -6.18
CA LEU A 184 -3.92 31.03 -6.81
C LEU A 184 -5.08 31.48 -5.94
N THR A 185 -6.14 32.01 -6.56
CA THR A 185 -7.42 32.28 -5.89
C THR A 185 -8.50 31.50 -6.62
N ILE A 186 -9.04 30.48 -5.96
CA ILE A 186 -10.12 29.65 -6.47
C ILE A 186 -11.43 30.22 -5.93
N ARG A 187 -12.24 30.82 -6.80
CA ARG A 187 -13.57 31.35 -6.44
C ARG A 187 -14.58 30.22 -6.39
N HIS A 188 -15.49 30.22 -5.41
CA HIS A 188 -16.57 29.22 -5.29
C HIS A 188 -17.90 29.88 -4.87
N ASP A 189 -19.03 29.21 -5.11
CA ASP A 189 -20.39 29.77 -4.92
C ASP A 189 -20.92 29.76 -3.47
N GLY A 190 -20.07 29.44 -2.48
CA GLY A 190 -20.44 29.34 -1.07
C GLY A 190 -21.42 28.19 -0.74
N SER A 191 -21.65 27.92 0.55
CA SER A 191 -22.50 26.80 0.98
C SER A 191 -23.96 26.96 0.52
N ARG A 192 -24.41 26.16 -0.45
CA ARG A 192 -25.84 26.09 -0.83
C ARG A 192 -26.67 25.46 0.29
N ARG A 193 -27.09 26.25 1.30
CA ARG A 193 -28.10 25.81 2.28
C ARG A 193 -29.54 26.11 1.89
N ASP A 194 -29.80 26.98 0.90
CA ASP A 194 -31.17 27.50 0.64
C ASP A 194 -31.72 27.36 -0.80
N ALA A 195 -31.08 26.59 -1.70
CA ALA A 195 -31.59 26.44 -3.07
C ALA A 195 -32.45 25.18 -3.24
N ALA A 196 -33.77 25.35 -3.35
CA ALA A 196 -34.67 24.28 -3.78
C ALA A 196 -34.24 23.70 -5.15
N PRO A 197 -34.41 22.39 -5.39
CA PRO A 197 -33.96 21.74 -6.63
C PRO A 197 -34.71 22.35 -7.83
N ARG A 198 -34.00 23.11 -8.66
CA ARG A 198 -34.50 23.50 -9.98
C ARG A 198 -34.27 22.34 -10.93
N SER A 199 -35.33 21.97 -11.66
CA SER A 199 -35.24 21.10 -12.83
C SER A 199 -34.22 21.69 -13.82
N LEU A 200 -33.27 20.84 -14.24
CA LEU A 200 -32.30 21.16 -15.28
C LEU A 200 -33.05 21.55 -16.57
N PRO A 201 -32.78 22.71 -17.19
CA PRO A 201 -33.21 22.96 -18.55
C PRO A 201 -32.38 22.08 -19.51
N PRO A 202 -32.96 21.59 -20.61
CA PRO A 202 -32.21 20.85 -21.62
C PRO A 202 -31.22 21.80 -22.31
N LEU A 203 -29.92 21.58 -22.11
CA LEU A 203 -28.87 22.27 -22.86
C LEU A 203 -28.88 21.76 -24.31
N ARG A 204 -29.28 22.62 -25.24
CA ARG A 204 -29.09 22.44 -26.69
C ARG A 204 -27.60 22.51 -27.01
N ALA A 205 -27.06 21.46 -27.61
CA ALA A 205 -25.74 21.50 -28.23
C ALA A 205 -25.75 22.40 -29.48
N PRO A 206 -24.66 23.17 -29.75
CA PRO A 206 -24.51 23.85 -31.03
C PRO A 206 -24.31 22.81 -32.15
N VAL A 207 -25.20 22.86 -33.13
CA VAL A 207 -25.13 22.10 -34.37
C VAL A 207 -23.95 22.64 -35.20
N LEU A 208 -22.90 21.84 -35.38
CA LEU A 208 -21.95 22.01 -36.48
C LEU A 208 -22.53 21.33 -37.74
N PRO A 209 -22.39 21.95 -38.93
CA PRO A 209 -22.96 21.42 -40.16
C PRO A 209 -22.27 20.10 -40.58
N PRO A 210 -23.01 19.17 -41.19
CA PRO A 210 -22.48 17.87 -41.58
C PRO A 210 -21.52 18.03 -42.77
N GLN A 211 -20.29 17.49 -42.65
CA GLN A 211 -19.53 17.10 -43.84
C GLN A 211 -19.97 15.70 -44.28
N PRO A 212 -20.19 15.46 -45.59
CA PRO A 212 -20.76 14.22 -46.07
C PRO A 212 -19.73 13.07 -46.01
N ALA A 213 -20.10 12.00 -45.29
CA ALA A 213 -19.46 10.70 -45.42
C ALA A 213 -19.85 10.09 -46.78
N ALA A 214 -18.87 9.91 -47.65
CA ALA A 214 -19.03 9.08 -48.84
C ALA A 214 -18.93 7.60 -48.45
N SER A 215 -19.93 6.86 -48.94
CA SER A 215 -20.19 5.42 -48.84
C SER A 215 -19.07 4.51 -49.36
N LEU A 216 -18.93 3.33 -48.75
CA LEU A 216 -18.44 2.02 -49.28
C LEU A 216 -18.15 1.15 -48.04
N VAL A 217 -18.71 -0.02 -47.74
CA VAL A 217 -19.44 -1.07 -48.47
C VAL A 217 -20.28 -1.84 -47.43
N ALA A 218 -21.49 -2.24 -47.82
CA ALA A 218 -22.31 -3.22 -47.11
C ALA A 218 -22.01 -4.65 -47.61
N ARG A 219 -22.37 -5.64 -46.75
CA ARG A 219 -22.46 -7.11 -46.96
C ARG A 219 -21.22 -7.87 -46.48
N GLU A 220 -21.29 -8.90 -45.62
CA GLU A 220 -22.35 -9.83 -45.28
C GLU A 220 -21.99 -10.59 -43.96
N GLY A 221 -23.00 -10.94 -43.14
CA GLY A 221 -23.00 -12.14 -42.28
C GLY A 221 -22.13 -12.18 -41.02
N LEU A 222 -22.50 -11.47 -39.94
CA LEU A 222 -22.05 -11.77 -38.57
C LEU A 222 -23.27 -12.06 -37.68
N SER A 223 -23.28 -13.24 -37.06
CA SER A 223 -24.30 -13.68 -36.11
C SER A 223 -24.20 -12.92 -34.78
N ALA A 224 -25.29 -12.25 -34.42
CA ALA A 224 -25.74 -11.83 -33.10
C ALA A 224 -24.67 -11.66 -31.99
N VAL A 225 -23.82 -10.63 -32.12
CA VAL A 225 -23.33 -9.89 -30.95
C VAL A 225 -24.41 -8.87 -30.63
N SER A 226 -24.92 -8.86 -29.39
CA SER A 226 -26.01 -7.97 -29.05
C SER A 226 -25.58 -6.51 -29.20
N THR A 227 -26.46 -5.65 -29.71
CA THR A 227 -26.21 -4.21 -29.87
C THR A 227 -25.82 -3.55 -28.54
N ALA A 228 -26.19 -4.15 -27.39
CA ALA A 228 -25.79 -3.72 -26.06
C ALA A 228 -24.30 -3.91 -25.77
N GLU A 229 -23.69 -4.98 -26.30
CA GLU A 229 -22.28 -5.34 -26.09
C GLU A 229 -21.34 -4.46 -26.94
N LEU A 230 -21.76 -4.13 -28.16
CA LEU A 230 -21.11 -3.13 -29.02
C LEU A 230 -21.21 -1.72 -28.43
N LEU A 231 -22.38 -1.34 -27.89
CA LEU A 231 -22.56 -0.04 -27.21
C LEU A 231 -21.79 0.05 -25.89
N HIS A 232 -21.57 -1.07 -25.20
CA HIS A 232 -20.73 -1.15 -24.01
C HIS A 232 -19.25 -0.94 -24.36
N ARG A 233 -18.75 -1.63 -25.39
CA ARG A 233 -17.38 -1.47 -25.92
C ARG A 233 -17.12 -0.05 -26.47
N GLU A 234 -18.12 0.56 -27.10
CA GLU A 234 -18.01 1.94 -27.61
C GLU A 234 -18.13 3.00 -26.50
N ARG A 235 -18.73 2.68 -25.36
CA ARG A 235 -18.76 3.53 -24.16
C ARG A 235 -17.43 3.48 -23.39
N LEU A 236 -16.81 2.31 -23.27
CA LEU A 236 -15.53 2.14 -22.57
C LEU A 236 -14.36 2.76 -23.34
N SER A 237 -14.38 2.72 -24.67
CA SER A 237 -13.31 3.33 -25.50
C SER A 237 -13.31 4.86 -25.55
N ARG A 238 -14.37 5.51 -25.03
CA ARG A 238 -14.53 6.97 -24.98
C ARG A 238 -14.16 7.59 -23.64
N ILE A 239 -13.88 6.76 -22.63
CA ILE A 239 -13.46 7.21 -21.30
C ILE A 239 -11.94 7.16 -21.29
N SER A 240 -11.28 8.29 -21.07
CA SER A 240 -9.83 8.28 -20.93
C SER A 240 -9.41 7.46 -19.70
N PRO A 241 -8.25 6.77 -19.70
CA PRO A 241 -7.75 6.07 -18.52
C PRO A 241 -7.68 6.96 -17.27
N ALA A 242 -7.46 8.27 -17.46
CA ALA A 242 -7.50 9.27 -16.40
C ALA A 242 -8.92 9.53 -15.81
N GLU A 243 -9.98 9.38 -16.61
CA GLU A 243 -11.38 9.49 -16.15
C GLU A 243 -11.85 8.23 -15.39
N LEU A 244 -11.21 7.08 -15.63
CA LEU A 244 -11.41 5.84 -14.86
C LEU A 244 -10.69 5.84 -13.51
N LEU A 245 -9.57 6.57 -13.40
CA LEU A 245 -8.69 6.59 -12.23
C LEU A 245 -9.13 7.52 -11.09
N HIS A 246 -9.96 8.55 -11.34
CA HIS A 246 -10.16 9.64 -10.36
C HIS A 246 -11.60 10.04 -10.06
N ARG A 247 -12.58 9.41 -10.71
CA ARG A 247 -13.94 9.43 -10.16
C ARG A 247 -14.00 8.42 -9.04
N GLU A 248 -13.66 8.88 -7.83
CA GLU A 248 -14.26 8.31 -6.63
C GLU A 248 -15.78 8.34 -6.89
N ARG A 249 -16.30 7.17 -7.25
CA ARG A 249 -17.71 6.91 -7.07
C ARG A 249 -17.86 7.00 -5.57
N LEU A 250 -18.38 8.13 -5.07
CA LEU A 250 -19.03 8.12 -3.77
C LEU A 250 -19.85 6.81 -3.76
N PRO A 251 -19.65 5.90 -2.79
CA PRO A 251 -20.51 4.74 -2.71
C PRO A 251 -21.94 5.26 -2.80
N ARG A 252 -22.81 4.54 -3.51
CA ARG A 252 -24.22 4.94 -3.67
C ARG A 252 -24.87 5.29 -2.32
N SER A 253 -24.28 4.82 -1.21
CA SER A 253 -24.49 5.32 0.15
C SER A 253 -23.35 4.92 1.10
N VAL A 254 -22.86 5.85 1.93
CA VAL A 254 -22.11 5.51 3.16
C VAL A 254 -23.11 5.02 4.21
N ARG A 255 -22.87 3.83 4.80
CA ARG A 255 -23.83 3.13 5.67
C ARG A 255 -23.41 3.12 7.14
N SER A 256 -22.12 3.28 7.44
CA SER A 256 -21.57 3.25 8.80
C SER A 256 -20.57 4.37 9.09
N ARG A 257 -20.24 4.56 10.37
CA ARG A 257 -19.23 5.53 10.81
C ARG A 257 -17.85 5.12 10.32
N ALA A 258 -17.50 3.84 10.37
CA ALA A 258 -16.21 3.36 9.87
C ALA A 258 -16.03 3.58 8.37
N GLN A 259 -17.07 3.36 7.56
CA GLN A 259 -17.02 3.70 6.14
C GLN A 259 -16.80 5.21 5.95
N ALA A 260 -17.56 6.06 6.64
CA ALA A 260 -17.39 7.51 6.57
C ALA A 260 -15.97 7.96 6.96
N THR A 261 -15.44 7.41 8.06
CA THR A 261 -14.08 7.66 8.50
C THR A 261 -13.09 7.25 7.43
N ARG A 262 -13.18 6.02 6.88
CA ARG A 262 -12.32 5.55 5.79
C ARG A 262 -12.36 6.50 4.59
N TYR A 263 -13.55 6.86 4.10
CA TYR A 263 -13.69 7.80 2.97
C TYR A 263 -13.12 9.18 3.27
N LEU A 264 -13.31 9.70 4.47
CA LEU A 264 -12.74 10.99 4.87
C LEU A 264 -11.21 10.93 4.96
N GLU A 265 -10.65 9.85 5.52
CA GLU A 265 -9.21 9.63 5.60
C GLU A 265 -8.57 9.50 4.20
N LEU A 266 -9.24 8.81 3.26
CA LEU A 266 -8.80 8.75 1.86
C LEU A 266 -8.88 10.12 1.18
N ALA A 267 -9.97 10.86 1.42
CA ALA A 267 -10.15 12.21 0.90
C ALA A 267 -9.06 13.18 1.37
N ARG A 268 -8.65 13.09 2.64
CA ARG A 268 -7.63 13.97 3.23
C ARG A 268 -6.31 13.94 2.48
N THR A 269 -5.96 12.81 1.88
CA THR A 269 -4.67 12.68 1.19
C THR A 269 -4.66 13.19 -0.23
N ARG A 270 -5.86 13.42 -0.79
CA ARG A 270 -5.99 13.88 -2.16
C ARG A 270 -5.80 15.40 -2.25
N VAL A 271 -6.19 16.13 -1.21
CA VAL A 271 -6.25 17.60 -1.20
C VAL A 271 -5.10 18.23 -0.42
N ILE A 272 -4.67 19.41 -0.85
CA ILE A 272 -3.61 20.18 -0.17
C ILE A 272 -4.09 20.90 1.11
N ASN A 273 -5.41 20.88 1.37
CA ASN A 273 -6.08 21.54 2.50
C ASN A 273 -7.11 20.59 3.17
N PRO A 274 -6.64 19.45 3.71
CA PRO A 274 -7.51 18.42 4.29
C PRO A 274 -8.41 18.91 5.43
N GLU A 275 -8.00 19.96 6.14
CA GLU A 275 -8.74 20.60 7.23
C GLU A 275 -10.06 21.24 6.79
N HIS A 276 -10.22 21.54 5.49
CA HIS A 276 -11.46 22.09 4.93
C HIS A 276 -12.43 21.00 4.44
N LEU A 277 -12.10 19.72 4.59
CA LEU A 277 -13.02 18.64 4.24
C LEU A 277 -14.19 18.58 5.23
N VAL A 278 -15.39 18.54 4.67
CA VAL A 278 -16.62 18.50 5.45
C VAL A 278 -16.88 17.08 5.91
N ASP A 279 -17.00 16.92 7.23
CA ASP A 279 -17.30 15.64 7.85
C ASP A 279 -18.68 15.10 7.39
N ILE A 280 -18.69 13.81 7.06
CA ILE A 280 -19.88 13.05 6.63
C ILE A 280 -20.75 12.66 7.85
N GLN A 281 -20.23 12.75 9.08
CA GLN A 281 -20.71 12.07 10.29
C GLN A 281 -22.08 12.44 10.90
N ARG A 282 -23.01 13.13 10.23
CA ARG A 282 -24.20 13.63 10.97
C ARG A 282 -25.37 12.66 11.14
N PHE A 283 -25.59 11.69 10.23
CA PHE A 283 -26.66 10.68 10.39
C PHE A 283 -26.36 9.40 9.60
N PHE A 284 -26.02 8.31 10.28
CA PHE A 284 -26.00 6.97 9.69
C PHE A 284 -27.33 6.25 9.94
N PRO A 285 -27.84 5.45 8.99
CA PRO A 285 -29.01 4.63 9.24
C PRO A 285 -28.73 3.65 10.39
N THR A 286 -29.72 3.41 11.24
CA THR A 286 -29.64 2.29 12.19
C THR A 286 -29.67 0.99 11.41
N LEU A 287 -28.53 0.35 11.25
CA LEU A 287 -28.45 -0.97 10.61
C LEU A 287 -29.00 -2.02 11.56
N GLN A 288 -29.71 -3.00 11.01
CA GLN A 288 -30.25 -4.12 11.79
C GLN A 288 -29.13 -4.96 12.40
N MET A 289 -27.98 -5.03 11.72
CA MET A 289 -26.83 -5.84 12.10
C MET A 289 -25.51 -5.12 11.73
N PRO A 290 -25.08 -4.08 12.45
CA PRO A 290 -23.83 -3.39 12.13
C PRO A 290 -22.61 -4.29 12.37
N ALA A 291 -21.63 -4.21 11.47
CA ALA A 291 -20.34 -4.91 11.55
C ALA A 291 -19.27 -4.12 10.79
N GLU A 292 -18.89 -2.97 11.34
CA GLU A 292 -17.85 -2.11 10.75
C GLU A 292 -16.50 -2.79 10.60
N TYR A 293 -16.19 -3.72 11.52
CA TYR A 293 -15.05 -4.63 11.48
C TYR A 293 -15.52 -6.08 11.35
N LEU A 294 -15.07 -6.77 10.31
CA LEU A 294 -15.48 -8.14 10.02
C LEU A 294 -14.25 -9.04 9.98
N VAL A 295 -14.29 -10.12 10.77
CA VAL A 295 -13.36 -11.23 10.62
C VAL A 295 -14.06 -12.35 9.87
N ILE A 296 -13.48 -12.81 8.77
CA ILE A 296 -13.88 -14.06 8.11
C ILE A 296 -12.85 -15.12 8.50
N THR A 297 -13.29 -16.29 8.95
CA THR A 297 -12.43 -17.39 9.42
C THR A 297 -13.17 -18.72 9.27
N ASP A 298 -12.56 -19.86 9.57
CA ASP A 298 -13.31 -21.08 9.88
C ASP A 298 -12.47 -22.00 10.77
N ASN A 299 -13.13 -22.95 11.43
CA ASN A 299 -12.49 -24.10 12.07
C ASN A 299 -12.39 -25.30 11.10
N GLN A 300 -12.72 -25.09 9.81
CA GLN A 300 -12.61 -26.04 8.72
C GLN A 300 -11.65 -25.55 7.63
N GLN A 301 -11.02 -26.49 6.94
CA GLN A 301 -10.33 -26.28 5.68
C GLN A 301 -11.29 -26.60 4.53
N TRP A 302 -11.08 -25.98 3.38
CA TRP A 302 -12.00 -26.03 2.25
C TRP A 302 -11.30 -26.41 0.95
N ASP A 303 -11.97 -27.23 0.14
CA ASP A 303 -11.69 -27.30 -1.29
C ASP A 303 -12.44 -26.14 -1.97
N ALA A 304 -11.68 -25.20 -2.51
CA ALA A 304 -12.25 -23.97 -3.06
C ALA A 304 -13.05 -24.20 -4.35
N ALA A 305 -12.72 -25.23 -5.13
CA ALA A 305 -13.37 -25.50 -6.41
C ALA A 305 -14.70 -26.24 -6.22
N THR A 306 -14.75 -27.17 -5.26
CA THR A 306 -16.00 -27.91 -4.95
C THR A 306 -16.83 -27.26 -3.84
N MET A 307 -16.29 -26.22 -3.18
CA MET A 307 -16.92 -25.52 -2.04
C MET A 307 -17.28 -26.45 -0.88
N THR A 308 -16.48 -27.52 -0.68
CA THR A 308 -16.75 -28.54 0.35
C THR A 308 -15.62 -28.58 1.39
N PRO A 309 -15.90 -28.95 2.65
CA PRO A 309 -14.85 -29.13 3.64
C PRO A 309 -13.82 -30.19 3.21
N SER A 310 -12.53 -29.84 3.26
CA SER A 310 -11.41 -30.74 2.97
C SER A 310 -10.76 -31.30 4.24
N GLY A 311 -11.06 -30.72 5.40
CA GLY A 311 -10.58 -31.18 6.70
C GLY A 311 -10.90 -30.20 7.83
N ALA A 312 -10.51 -30.52 9.06
CA ALA A 312 -10.60 -29.56 10.18
C ALA A 312 -9.34 -28.67 10.24
N ALA A 313 -9.51 -27.43 10.68
CA ALA A 313 -8.39 -26.61 11.13
C ALA A 313 -7.89 -27.12 12.49
N GLY A 314 -6.64 -26.82 12.84
CA GLY A 314 -6.06 -27.30 14.10
C GLY A 314 -6.58 -26.52 15.31
N GLY A 315 -7.71 -26.89 15.91
CA GLY A 315 -8.26 -26.18 17.10
C GLY A 315 -9.27 -25.08 16.72
N ASP A 316 -9.46 -24.09 17.60
CA ASP A 316 -10.55 -23.12 17.49
C ASP A 316 -10.04 -21.69 17.16
N LEU A 317 -10.02 -21.36 15.87
CA LEU A 317 -9.67 -20.02 15.39
C LEU A 317 -10.79 -19.02 15.71
N VAL A 318 -12.04 -19.45 15.63
CA VAL A 318 -13.23 -18.60 15.88
C VAL A 318 -13.18 -18.02 17.30
N ALA A 319 -12.88 -18.86 18.30
CA ALA A 319 -12.76 -18.40 19.69
C ALA A 319 -11.67 -17.34 19.88
N ALA A 320 -10.52 -17.49 19.22
CA ALA A 320 -9.45 -16.49 19.27
C ALA A 320 -9.90 -15.16 18.67
N PHE A 321 -10.51 -15.18 17.48
CA PHE A 321 -10.98 -13.95 16.83
C PHE A 321 -12.17 -13.30 17.53
N GLU A 322 -13.01 -14.06 18.26
CA GLU A 322 -14.04 -13.48 19.11
C GLU A 322 -13.45 -12.62 20.24
N ARG A 323 -12.27 -12.98 20.77
CA ARG A 323 -11.55 -12.12 21.73
C ARG A 323 -11.12 -10.80 21.08
N LEU A 324 -10.61 -10.84 19.86
CA LEU A 324 -10.26 -9.63 19.10
C LEU A 324 -11.49 -8.76 18.85
N CYS A 325 -12.58 -9.34 18.34
CA CYS A 325 -13.86 -8.64 18.12
C CYS A 325 -14.46 -8.09 19.42
N ALA A 326 -14.30 -8.77 20.56
CA ALA A 326 -14.71 -8.25 21.86
C ALA A 326 -13.94 -6.98 22.23
N TRP A 327 -12.64 -6.92 21.96
CA TRP A 327 -11.84 -5.72 22.15
C TRP A 327 -12.23 -4.58 21.19
N LYS A 328 -12.44 -4.87 19.90
CA LYS A 328 -12.95 -3.86 18.94
C LYS A 328 -14.28 -3.27 19.42
N ARG A 329 -15.21 -4.11 19.88
CA ARG A 329 -16.48 -3.70 20.51
C ARG A 329 -16.27 -2.89 21.78
N ALA A 330 -15.32 -3.28 22.63
CA ALA A 330 -15.01 -2.56 23.86
C ALA A 330 -14.56 -1.12 23.59
N ARG A 331 -13.92 -0.84 22.45
CA ARG A 331 -13.54 0.51 21.99
C ARG A 331 -14.64 1.27 21.23
N GLY A 332 -15.84 0.70 21.09
CA GLY A 332 -16.98 1.34 20.42
C GLY A 332 -17.16 0.99 18.95
N LEU A 333 -16.35 0.09 18.37
CA LEU A 333 -16.49 -0.37 16.98
C LEU A 333 -17.44 -1.57 16.90
N SER A 334 -18.41 -1.55 15.97
CA SER A 334 -19.20 -2.76 15.73
C SER A 334 -18.34 -3.83 15.04
N ALA A 335 -18.23 -5.03 15.64
CA ALA A 335 -17.34 -6.08 15.16
C ALA A 335 -17.97 -7.48 15.23
N ARG A 336 -17.65 -8.33 14.25
CA ARG A 336 -18.18 -9.71 14.15
C ARG A 336 -17.17 -10.70 13.59
N VAL A 337 -17.27 -11.95 14.04
CA VAL A 337 -16.66 -13.11 13.37
C VAL A 337 -17.74 -13.80 12.53
N VAL A 338 -17.40 -14.14 11.30
CA VAL A 338 -18.22 -14.91 10.36
C VAL A 338 -17.43 -16.11 9.88
N THR A 339 -18.08 -17.27 9.83
CA THR A 339 -17.45 -18.49 9.32
C THR A 339 -17.78 -18.74 7.86
N ILE A 340 -16.86 -19.34 7.09
CA ILE A 340 -17.15 -19.83 5.73
C ILE A 340 -18.34 -20.78 5.73
N SER A 341 -18.39 -21.67 6.74
CA SER A 341 -19.50 -22.58 6.98
C SER A 341 -20.84 -21.86 7.03
N ALA A 342 -20.92 -20.73 7.76
CA ALA A 342 -22.14 -19.94 7.91
C ALA A 342 -22.48 -19.11 6.66
N ILE A 343 -21.50 -18.83 5.80
CA ILE A 343 -21.76 -18.20 4.49
C ILE A 343 -22.40 -19.23 3.55
N LEU A 344 -21.85 -20.44 3.48
CA LEU A 344 -22.31 -21.51 2.59
C LEU A 344 -23.61 -22.17 3.03
N ASP A 345 -23.91 -22.23 4.33
CA ASP A 345 -25.15 -22.82 4.84
C ASP A 345 -26.39 -21.91 4.70
N GLY A 346 -26.20 -20.70 4.16
CA GLY A 346 -27.26 -19.73 3.93
C GLY A 346 -27.64 -18.90 5.16
N THR A 347 -26.89 -18.94 6.27
CA THR A 347 -27.20 -18.18 7.50
C THR A 347 -27.40 -16.68 7.25
N TYR A 348 -26.68 -16.10 6.30
CA TYR A 348 -26.76 -14.67 5.96
C TYR A 348 -27.43 -14.36 4.62
N GLY A 349 -27.91 -15.39 3.92
CA GLY A 349 -28.37 -15.32 2.54
C GLY A 349 -27.65 -16.33 1.66
N ASP A 350 -28.20 -16.52 0.45
CA ASP A 350 -27.61 -17.37 -0.57
C ASP A 350 -26.59 -16.55 -1.38
N PHE A 351 -25.32 -16.96 -1.31
CA PHE A 351 -24.20 -16.36 -2.04
C PHE A 351 -23.53 -17.34 -3.00
N ASP A 352 -24.04 -18.57 -3.09
CA ASP A 352 -23.53 -19.61 -3.99
C ASP A 352 -24.28 -19.65 -5.33
N ASP A 353 -25.49 -19.06 -5.40
CA ASP A 353 -26.23 -18.92 -6.65
C ASP A 353 -25.42 -18.16 -7.72
N GLY A 354 -25.01 -18.88 -8.76
CA GLY A 354 -24.20 -18.37 -9.86
C GLY A 354 -22.71 -18.21 -9.56
N ALA A 355 -22.24 -18.51 -8.34
CA ALA A 355 -20.81 -18.52 -8.01
C ALA A 355 -20.12 -19.78 -8.55
N ARG A 356 -18.88 -19.65 -9.00
CA ARG A 356 -18.10 -20.75 -9.61
C ARG A 356 -17.14 -21.42 -8.64
N ASP A 357 -16.72 -20.71 -7.61
CA ASP A 357 -15.79 -21.17 -6.59
C ASP A 357 -16.00 -20.43 -5.26
N LEU A 358 -15.35 -20.91 -4.20
CA LEU A 358 -15.47 -20.37 -2.86
C LEU A 358 -15.03 -18.90 -2.77
N GLN A 359 -14.02 -18.49 -3.54
CA GLN A 359 -13.57 -17.10 -3.59
C GLN A 359 -14.69 -16.16 -4.09
N GLU A 360 -15.46 -16.57 -5.12
CA GLU A 360 -16.64 -15.80 -5.57
C GLU A 360 -17.72 -15.73 -4.49
N VAL A 361 -18.02 -16.82 -3.80
CA VAL A 361 -19.00 -16.84 -2.69
C VAL A 361 -18.61 -15.85 -1.59
N ILE A 362 -17.35 -15.88 -1.15
CA ILE A 362 -16.83 -14.95 -0.13
C ILE A 362 -16.93 -13.50 -0.60
N ARG A 363 -16.58 -13.22 -1.86
CA ARG A 363 -16.65 -11.87 -2.43
C ARG A 363 -18.09 -11.37 -2.54
N ASN A 364 -19.03 -12.22 -2.97
CA ASN A 364 -20.47 -11.91 -3.03
C ASN A 364 -21.02 -11.57 -1.63
N PHE A 365 -20.64 -12.36 -0.62
CA PHE A 365 -20.97 -12.07 0.76
C PHE A 365 -20.39 -10.72 1.22
N LEU A 366 -19.12 -10.44 0.91
CA LEU A 366 -18.47 -9.17 1.28
C LEU A 366 -19.13 -7.96 0.62
N GLN A 367 -19.53 -8.06 -0.66
CA GLN A 367 -20.30 -7.02 -1.35
C GLN A 367 -21.61 -6.72 -0.61
N TRP A 368 -22.35 -7.77 -0.25
CA TRP A 368 -23.59 -7.65 0.51
C TRP A 368 -23.35 -7.07 1.91
N ALA A 369 -22.35 -7.56 2.64
CA ALA A 369 -22.03 -7.14 4.00
C ALA A 369 -21.54 -5.68 4.04
N HIS A 370 -20.78 -5.23 3.04
CA HIS A 370 -20.40 -3.83 2.88
C HIS A 370 -21.64 -2.92 2.76
N GLU A 371 -22.63 -3.32 1.97
CA GLU A 371 -23.86 -2.53 1.78
C GLU A 371 -24.84 -2.60 2.96
N HIS A 372 -24.97 -3.76 3.62
CA HIS A 372 -26.03 -4.01 4.60
C HIS A 372 -25.56 -3.91 6.05
N TRP A 373 -24.30 -4.23 6.34
CA TRP A 373 -23.71 -4.21 7.68
C TRP A 373 -22.74 -3.05 7.89
N GLY A 374 -22.38 -2.34 6.80
CA GLY A 374 -21.50 -1.19 6.87
C GLY A 374 -20.04 -1.56 7.11
N VAL A 375 -19.61 -2.73 6.62
CA VAL A 375 -18.22 -3.21 6.71
C VAL A 375 -17.26 -2.22 6.06
N ALA A 376 -16.19 -1.88 6.76
CA ALA A 376 -15.10 -1.04 6.27
C ALA A 376 -13.72 -1.71 6.41
N TRP A 377 -13.59 -2.60 7.39
CA TRP A 377 -12.36 -3.32 7.72
C TRP A 377 -12.62 -4.83 7.66
N VAL A 378 -11.79 -5.57 6.94
CA VAL A 378 -11.92 -7.02 6.78
C VAL A 378 -10.61 -7.71 7.16
N LEU A 379 -10.65 -8.55 8.19
CA LEU A 379 -9.55 -9.46 8.51
C LEU A 379 -9.88 -10.87 8.01
N LEU A 380 -9.05 -11.40 7.12
CA LEU A 380 -9.08 -12.81 6.73
C LEU A 380 -8.28 -13.63 7.75
N GLY A 381 -8.97 -14.27 8.68
CA GLY A 381 -8.41 -15.11 9.73
C GLY A 381 -8.21 -16.55 9.27
N GLY A 382 -7.13 -16.82 8.56
CA GLY A 382 -6.83 -18.16 8.06
C GLY A 382 -5.82 -18.16 6.93
N ASP A 383 -5.09 -19.25 6.82
CA ASP A 383 -4.27 -19.53 5.64
C ASP A 383 -5.14 -19.88 4.42
N THR A 384 -4.52 -20.06 3.25
CA THR A 384 -5.17 -20.34 1.96
C THR A 384 -6.01 -21.63 1.94
N THR A 385 -5.75 -22.59 2.82
CA THR A 385 -6.59 -23.80 2.97
C THR A 385 -7.89 -23.54 3.74
N ILE A 386 -7.98 -22.44 4.49
CA ILE A 386 -9.20 -22.03 5.22
C ILE A 386 -9.92 -20.94 4.44
N ILE A 387 -9.18 -19.93 3.97
CA ILE A 387 -9.69 -18.81 3.18
C ILE A 387 -8.84 -18.70 1.91
N PRO A 388 -9.30 -19.26 0.77
CA PRO A 388 -8.49 -19.33 -0.44
C PRO A 388 -8.11 -17.94 -0.95
N ALA A 389 -6.89 -17.80 -1.48
CA ALA A 389 -6.50 -16.61 -2.23
C ALA A 389 -7.15 -16.65 -3.62
N ARG A 390 -7.29 -15.48 -4.25
CA ARG A 390 -7.55 -15.40 -5.69
C ARG A 390 -6.24 -15.25 -6.43
N GLU A 391 -5.97 -16.15 -7.37
CA GLU A 391 -4.92 -15.95 -8.35
C GLU A 391 -5.41 -15.05 -9.50
N VAL A 392 -4.65 -14.01 -9.80
CA VAL A 392 -4.90 -13.10 -10.91
C VAL A 392 -3.71 -13.02 -11.84
N LEU A 393 -3.93 -12.68 -13.10
CA LEU A 393 -2.85 -12.59 -14.07
C LEU A 393 -2.13 -11.26 -13.97
N GLY A 394 -0.83 -11.29 -13.67
CA GLY A 394 0.05 -10.12 -13.75
C GLY A 394 0.47 -9.85 -15.20
N ASP A 395 0.59 -8.58 -15.58
CA ASP A 395 0.99 -8.17 -16.92
C ASP A 395 2.52 -8.25 -17.19
N LEU A 396 3.26 -9.16 -16.52
CA LEU A 396 4.68 -9.41 -16.83
C LEU A 396 4.96 -10.81 -17.36
N ARG A 397 5.90 -10.88 -18.33
CA ARG A 397 6.40 -12.10 -18.98
C ARG A 397 5.29 -12.91 -19.69
N GLY A 398 5.69 -13.95 -20.42
CA GLY A 398 4.78 -14.83 -21.17
C GLY A 398 4.27 -14.30 -22.51
N ASN A 399 4.60 -13.07 -22.90
CA ASN A 399 4.19 -12.49 -24.18
C ASN A 399 4.82 -13.23 -25.37
N ILE A 400 4.01 -13.57 -26.37
CA ILE A 400 4.42 -14.12 -27.66
C ILE A 400 4.01 -13.16 -28.76
N SER A 401 5.01 -12.57 -29.43
CA SER A 401 4.78 -11.56 -30.46
C SER A 401 4.63 -12.18 -31.84
N LEU A 402 3.63 -11.71 -32.58
CA LEU A 402 3.47 -12.08 -33.99
C LEU A 402 4.62 -11.48 -34.81
N THR A 403 5.22 -12.29 -35.67
CA THR A 403 6.34 -11.90 -36.54
C THR A 403 6.12 -12.37 -37.97
N THR A 404 6.90 -11.81 -38.90
CA THR A 404 6.97 -12.26 -40.29
C THR A 404 8.15 -13.20 -40.55
N SER A 405 9.02 -13.43 -39.56
CA SER A 405 10.16 -14.33 -39.67
C SER A 405 9.73 -15.80 -39.55
N ASP A 406 10.11 -16.65 -40.50
CA ASP A 406 9.93 -18.10 -40.47
C ASP A 406 11.29 -18.81 -40.70
N PRO A 407 11.84 -19.54 -39.72
CA PRO A 407 11.27 -19.81 -38.40
C PRO A 407 11.22 -18.58 -37.49
N PRO A 408 10.26 -18.51 -36.55
CA PRO A 408 10.16 -17.40 -35.61
C PRO A 408 11.33 -17.43 -34.62
N GLY A 409 11.71 -16.24 -34.12
CA GLY A 409 12.66 -16.11 -33.02
C GLY A 409 12.05 -16.48 -31.67
N ASP A 410 12.86 -16.44 -30.62
CA ASP A 410 12.41 -16.78 -29.27
C ASP A 410 11.29 -15.83 -28.79
N ASN A 411 10.25 -16.41 -28.19
CA ASN A 411 9.01 -15.74 -27.78
C ASN A 411 8.28 -15.03 -28.93
N GLN A 412 8.34 -15.62 -30.13
CA GLN A 412 7.62 -15.14 -31.31
C GLN A 412 6.82 -16.27 -31.97
N CYS A 413 5.79 -15.86 -32.72
CA CYS A 413 5.02 -16.77 -33.56
C CYS A 413 4.79 -16.21 -34.97
N VAL A 414 4.71 -17.09 -35.97
CA VAL A 414 4.48 -16.75 -37.38
C VAL A 414 3.37 -17.60 -37.96
N TRP A 415 2.48 -16.98 -38.71
CA TRP A 415 1.37 -17.64 -39.38
C TRP A 415 1.82 -18.28 -40.69
N THR A 416 1.58 -19.59 -40.84
CA THR A 416 1.98 -20.36 -42.03
C THR A 416 0.97 -20.31 -43.16
N GLY A 417 -0.20 -19.70 -42.95
CA GLY A 417 -1.38 -19.84 -43.80
C GLY A 417 -2.39 -20.86 -43.28
N SER A 418 -2.03 -21.71 -42.31
CA SER A 418 -2.91 -22.76 -41.77
C SER A 418 -2.81 -22.97 -40.24
N TYR A 419 -1.66 -22.69 -39.64
CA TYR A 419 -1.41 -22.78 -38.20
C TYR A 419 -0.30 -21.78 -37.81
N LEU A 420 -0.12 -21.50 -36.52
CA LEU A 420 1.04 -20.74 -36.03
C LEU A 420 2.20 -21.68 -35.69
N LYS A 421 3.39 -21.35 -36.21
CA LYS A 421 4.66 -21.80 -35.62
C LYS A 421 5.00 -20.84 -34.50
N MET A 422 5.28 -21.35 -33.31
CA MET A 422 5.74 -20.58 -32.17
C MET A 422 7.07 -21.14 -31.66
N LYS A 423 8.02 -20.25 -31.37
CA LYS A 423 9.24 -20.61 -30.66
C LYS A 423 9.24 -19.93 -29.30
N ILE A 424 9.42 -20.69 -28.23
CA ILE A 424 9.49 -20.19 -26.85
C ILE A 424 10.93 -20.26 -26.35
N ASN A 425 11.34 -19.31 -25.50
CA ASN A 425 12.67 -19.33 -24.89
C ASN A 425 12.69 -20.24 -23.66
N ALA A 426 13.68 -21.14 -23.59
CA ALA A 426 14.11 -21.85 -22.39
C ALA A 426 12.98 -22.19 -21.40
N PRO A 427 12.11 -23.17 -21.70
CA PRO A 427 10.93 -23.50 -20.90
C PRO A 427 11.28 -24.13 -19.54
N GLY A 428 12.51 -24.01 -19.03
CA GLY A 428 12.97 -24.59 -17.76
C GLY A 428 13.65 -23.67 -16.75
N GLU A 429 14.37 -22.60 -17.14
CA GLU A 429 15.10 -21.76 -16.15
C GLU A 429 14.18 -20.81 -15.36
N TRP A 430 13.03 -20.44 -15.93
CA TRP A 430 12.05 -19.50 -15.33
C TRP A 430 10.60 -19.99 -15.45
N TRP A 431 10.44 -21.28 -15.75
CA TRP A 431 9.21 -22.05 -15.92
C TRP A 431 9.22 -23.31 -15.01
N PRO A 432 9.50 -23.20 -13.69
CA PRO A 432 9.28 -24.33 -12.79
C PRO A 432 7.78 -24.61 -12.67
N GLY A 433 7.46 -25.91 -12.62
CA GLY A 433 6.09 -26.41 -12.55
C GLY A 433 5.84 -27.50 -13.58
N PRO A 434 4.84 -28.36 -13.39
CA PRO A 434 4.46 -29.33 -14.40
C PRO A 434 3.82 -28.57 -15.59
N TYR A 435 4.29 -28.89 -16.80
CA TYR A 435 4.01 -28.14 -18.04
C TYR A 435 2.56 -28.24 -18.53
N ASP A 436 1.73 -29.01 -17.84
CA ASP A 436 0.29 -29.18 -18.02
C ASP A 436 -0.51 -28.02 -17.43
N GLU A 437 0.07 -27.19 -16.56
CA GLU A 437 -0.60 -26.02 -15.97
C GLU A 437 -0.54 -24.75 -16.85
N HIS A 438 0.24 -24.76 -17.93
CA HIS A 438 0.41 -23.60 -18.80
C HIS A 438 -0.81 -23.36 -19.69
N VAL A 439 -1.27 -22.11 -19.72
CA VAL A 439 -2.47 -21.74 -20.46
C VAL A 439 -2.15 -20.65 -21.46
N LEU A 440 -2.65 -20.82 -22.69
CA LEU A 440 -2.40 -19.89 -23.78
C LEU A 440 -3.66 -19.04 -24.02
N THR A 441 -3.51 -17.72 -23.96
CA THR A 441 -4.61 -16.79 -24.28
C THR A 441 -4.20 -15.80 -25.34
N ARG A 442 -5.19 -15.26 -26.06
CA ARG A 442 -4.99 -14.15 -26.97
C ARG A 442 -4.92 -12.84 -26.19
N THR A 443 -3.91 -12.01 -26.48
CA THR A 443 -3.66 -10.75 -25.76
C THR A 443 -4.80 -9.74 -25.91
N SER A 444 -5.47 -9.69 -27.06
CA SER A 444 -6.45 -8.63 -27.35
C SER A 444 -7.77 -8.72 -26.58
N ASP A 445 -8.19 -9.93 -26.21
CA ASP A 445 -9.53 -10.18 -25.66
C ASP A 445 -9.61 -11.42 -24.76
N GLY A 446 -8.46 -12.00 -24.41
CA GLY A 446 -8.40 -13.14 -23.50
C GLY A 446 -8.88 -14.48 -24.06
N LEU A 447 -9.12 -14.61 -25.38
CA LEU A 447 -9.57 -15.87 -25.97
C LEU A 447 -8.65 -17.04 -25.57
N LEU A 448 -9.21 -18.04 -24.89
CA LEU A 448 -8.51 -19.23 -24.44
C LEU A 448 -8.21 -20.19 -25.60
N ILE A 449 -6.94 -20.57 -25.74
CA ILE A 449 -6.47 -21.61 -26.65
C ILE A 449 -6.05 -22.82 -25.80
N PRO A 450 -6.85 -23.90 -25.78
CA PRO A 450 -6.60 -25.04 -24.90
C PRO A 450 -5.41 -25.86 -25.36
N ARG A 451 -4.78 -26.57 -24.42
CA ARG A 451 -3.80 -27.60 -24.75
C ARG A 451 -4.51 -28.76 -25.47
N ASP A 452 -3.94 -29.20 -26.57
CA ASP A 452 -4.46 -30.32 -27.35
C ASP A 452 -3.69 -31.59 -26.99
N ASP A 453 -4.15 -32.29 -25.96
CA ASP A 453 -3.54 -33.54 -25.49
C ASP A 453 -3.87 -34.76 -26.34
N THR A 454 -5.03 -34.73 -27.02
CA THR A 454 -5.61 -35.86 -27.75
C THR A 454 -5.31 -35.82 -29.25
N GLY A 455 -4.72 -34.73 -29.76
CA GLY A 455 -4.46 -34.54 -31.19
C GLY A 455 -5.71 -34.15 -31.98
N ALA A 456 -6.71 -33.56 -31.31
CA ALA A 456 -7.99 -33.19 -31.89
C ALA A 456 -7.98 -31.81 -32.58
N SER A 457 -6.96 -30.97 -32.33
CA SER A 457 -6.90 -29.63 -32.90
C SER A 457 -6.55 -29.63 -34.40
N GLY A 458 -7.04 -28.62 -35.12
CA GLY A 458 -6.86 -28.48 -36.56
C GLY A 458 -7.26 -27.11 -37.08
N PRO A 459 -7.47 -26.94 -38.39
CA PRO A 459 -7.81 -25.63 -38.98
C PRO A 459 -9.12 -25.00 -38.46
N THR A 460 -10.04 -25.82 -37.95
CA THR A 460 -11.36 -25.39 -37.43
C THR A 460 -11.49 -25.49 -35.92
N GLN A 461 -10.63 -26.28 -35.26
CA GLN A 461 -10.67 -26.50 -33.81
C GLN A 461 -9.36 -25.99 -33.21
N ARG A 462 -9.46 -24.97 -32.34
CA ARG A 462 -8.29 -24.38 -31.71
C ARG A 462 -7.62 -25.34 -30.72
N GLY A 463 -6.30 -25.30 -30.69
CA GLY A 463 -5.51 -26.00 -29.67
C GLY A 463 -4.01 -25.86 -29.90
N TRP A 464 -3.22 -26.11 -28.87
CA TRP A 464 -1.75 -26.05 -28.95
C TRP A 464 -1.08 -27.32 -28.42
N TYR A 465 0.11 -27.65 -28.96
CA TYR A 465 0.94 -28.76 -28.47
C TYR A 465 2.42 -28.54 -28.77
N TYR A 466 3.29 -29.22 -28.01
CA TYR A 466 4.73 -29.22 -28.23
C TYR A 466 5.11 -30.02 -29.48
N THR A 467 6.18 -29.58 -30.13
CA THR A 467 6.71 -30.13 -31.37
C THR A 467 8.24 -30.11 -31.36
N ASN A 468 8.90 -30.71 -32.35
CA ASN A 468 10.33 -30.44 -32.58
C ASN A 468 10.52 -29.18 -33.46
N ASP A 469 11.75 -28.93 -33.89
CA ASP A 469 12.13 -27.80 -34.76
C ASP A 469 11.53 -27.84 -36.18
N SER A 470 10.72 -28.85 -36.50
CA SER A 470 9.94 -28.91 -37.74
C SER A 470 8.50 -28.41 -37.59
N TRP A 471 8.00 -28.19 -36.36
CA TRP A 471 6.60 -27.83 -36.05
C TRP A 471 5.53 -28.80 -36.61
N SER A 472 5.94 -30.00 -37.03
CA SER A 472 5.04 -31.01 -37.60
C SER A 472 4.92 -32.23 -36.72
N THR A 473 6.01 -32.65 -36.06
CA THR A 473 6.04 -33.83 -35.20
C THR A 473 5.64 -33.43 -33.80
N ARG A 474 4.61 -34.08 -33.25
CA ARG A 474 4.13 -33.85 -31.88
C ARG A 474 5.10 -34.47 -30.87
N GLU A 475 5.45 -33.71 -29.85
CA GLU A 475 6.33 -34.14 -28.78
C GLU A 475 5.53 -34.34 -27.48
N ALA A 476 5.81 -35.42 -26.77
CA ALA A 476 5.20 -35.69 -25.46
C ALA A 476 5.85 -34.84 -24.36
N ASN A 477 7.14 -34.55 -24.51
CA ASN A 477 7.90 -33.73 -23.59
C ASN A 477 7.92 -32.27 -24.06
N PRO A 478 8.00 -31.31 -23.13
CA PRO A 478 8.13 -29.88 -23.45
C PRO A 478 9.38 -29.60 -24.28
N THR A 479 9.22 -28.75 -25.28
CA THR A 479 10.29 -28.28 -26.17
C THR A 479 10.15 -26.76 -26.39
N ASN A 480 11.15 -26.16 -27.04
CA ASN A 480 11.09 -24.75 -27.44
C ASN A 480 10.11 -24.49 -28.61
N TYR A 481 9.49 -25.52 -29.18
CA TYR A 481 8.74 -25.41 -30.43
C TYR A 481 7.29 -25.80 -30.20
N VAL A 482 6.38 -24.85 -30.36
CA VAL A 482 4.95 -25.03 -30.14
C VAL A 482 4.20 -24.80 -31.44
N ARG A 483 3.24 -25.68 -31.73
CA ARG A 483 2.28 -25.48 -32.80
C ARG A 483 0.93 -25.07 -32.22
N VAL A 484 0.33 -24.04 -32.81
CA VAL A 484 -1.03 -23.61 -32.46
C VAL A 484 -1.93 -23.72 -33.68
N ASN A 485 -2.92 -24.61 -33.59
CA ASN A 485 -3.94 -24.82 -34.59
C ASN A 485 -5.19 -24.01 -34.25
N GLY A 486 -6.00 -23.70 -35.26
CA GLY A 486 -7.31 -23.07 -35.13
C GLY A 486 -7.63 -22.13 -36.29
N PRO A 487 -8.86 -21.57 -36.33
CA PRO A 487 -9.24 -20.57 -37.32
C PRO A 487 -8.29 -19.36 -37.25
N ALA A 488 -7.88 -18.83 -38.42
CA ALA A 488 -6.95 -17.70 -38.47
C ALA A 488 -7.45 -16.48 -37.66
N ALA A 489 -8.75 -16.19 -37.70
CA ALA A 489 -9.36 -15.11 -36.94
C ALA A 489 -9.30 -15.28 -35.42
N GLU A 490 -9.04 -16.51 -34.93
CA GLU A 490 -8.89 -16.82 -33.52
C GLU A 490 -7.41 -16.82 -33.10
N VAL A 491 -6.57 -17.56 -33.82
CA VAL A 491 -5.21 -17.87 -33.35
C VAL A 491 -4.12 -17.01 -33.99
N ASN A 492 -4.33 -16.38 -35.16
CA ASN A 492 -3.31 -15.54 -35.80
C ASN A 492 -3.24 -14.14 -35.14
N ALA A 493 -2.70 -14.09 -33.94
CA ALA A 493 -2.63 -12.89 -33.11
C ALA A 493 -1.41 -12.92 -32.19
N ASN A 494 -1.14 -11.80 -31.50
CA ASN A 494 -0.28 -11.81 -30.32
C ASN A 494 -0.93 -12.69 -29.25
N LEU A 495 -0.13 -13.58 -28.68
CA LEU A 495 -0.56 -14.54 -27.66
C LEU A 495 0.21 -14.33 -26.36
N ARG A 496 -0.28 -14.96 -25.30
CA ARG A 496 0.35 -14.91 -23.99
C ARG A 496 0.23 -16.24 -23.27
N TRP A 497 1.34 -16.67 -22.68
CA TRP A 497 1.37 -17.73 -21.70
C TRP A 497 0.98 -17.20 -20.33
N ASN A 498 0.03 -17.90 -19.71
CA ASN A 498 -0.40 -17.76 -18.34
C ASN A 498 0.13 -18.98 -17.57
N TYR A 499 0.97 -18.75 -16.58
CA TYR A 499 1.68 -19.78 -15.83
C TYR A 499 2.06 -19.26 -14.43
N HIS A 500 2.55 -20.14 -13.55
CA HIS A 500 2.78 -19.84 -12.13
C HIS A 500 3.48 -18.50 -11.83
N TRP A 501 4.49 -18.11 -12.63
CA TRP A 501 5.24 -16.87 -12.38
C TRP A 501 4.56 -15.60 -12.87
N ASN A 502 3.48 -15.67 -13.63
CA ASN A 502 2.66 -14.51 -13.96
C ASN A 502 1.21 -14.65 -13.48
N THR A 503 0.94 -15.62 -12.61
CA THR A 503 -0.21 -15.64 -11.71
C THR A 503 0.22 -15.14 -10.33
N ILE A 504 -0.55 -14.21 -9.79
CA ILE A 504 -0.28 -13.52 -8.52
C ILE A 504 -1.44 -13.84 -7.57
N PRO A 505 -1.19 -14.52 -6.44
CA PRO A 505 -2.16 -14.60 -5.37
C PRO A 505 -2.28 -13.21 -4.74
N THR A 506 -3.51 -12.70 -4.68
CA THR A 506 -3.80 -11.37 -4.17
C THR A 506 -5.08 -11.37 -3.34
N ASP A 507 -5.04 -10.69 -2.21
CA ASP A 507 -6.26 -10.40 -1.44
C ASP A 507 -6.94 -9.11 -1.92
N LEU A 508 -6.37 -8.39 -2.91
CA LEU A 508 -7.03 -7.24 -3.53
C LEU A 508 -8.41 -7.61 -4.06
N TYR A 509 -8.56 -8.84 -4.58
CA TYR A 509 -9.83 -9.38 -5.06
C TYR A 509 -10.97 -9.33 -4.00
N TYR A 510 -10.65 -9.45 -2.71
CA TYR A 510 -11.64 -9.37 -1.63
C TYR A 510 -11.86 -7.95 -1.11
N SER A 511 -10.93 -7.03 -1.39
CA SER A 511 -11.06 -5.62 -1.00
C SER A 511 -11.68 -4.74 -2.09
N SER A 512 -11.49 -5.09 -3.36
CA SER A 512 -12.06 -4.45 -4.55
C SER A 512 -13.40 -5.10 -4.87
N LEU A 513 -14.48 -4.61 -4.27
CA LEU A 513 -15.80 -5.24 -4.29
C LEU A 513 -16.65 -4.83 -5.49
N VAL A 514 -16.50 -3.63 -6.02
CA VAL A 514 -17.39 -3.09 -7.07
C VAL A 514 -16.68 -2.90 -8.41
N GLY A 515 -16.89 -3.83 -9.35
CA GLY A 515 -16.38 -3.76 -10.73
C GLY A 515 -17.42 -3.39 -11.79
N PRO A 516 -17.02 -3.32 -13.08
CA PRO A 516 -17.95 -3.12 -14.21
C PRO A 516 -18.98 -4.23 -14.40
N SER A 517 -18.67 -5.45 -13.98
CA SER A 517 -19.54 -6.63 -14.08
C SER A 517 -20.42 -6.80 -12.82
N TYR A 518 -20.19 -6.01 -11.77
CA TYR A 518 -20.94 -6.07 -10.53
C TYR A 518 -22.45 -5.95 -10.76
N GLY A 519 -23.20 -6.97 -10.30
CA GLY A 519 -24.65 -7.06 -10.39
C GLY A 519 -25.21 -7.29 -11.81
N GLN A 520 -24.35 -7.64 -12.78
CA GLN A 520 -24.79 -7.98 -14.13
C GLN A 520 -25.00 -9.49 -14.28
N PRO A 521 -26.21 -9.97 -14.62
CA PRO A 521 -26.47 -11.40 -14.75
C PRO A 521 -25.56 -12.09 -15.78
N GLY A 522 -24.92 -13.19 -15.37
CA GLY A 522 -24.06 -14.00 -16.23
C GLY A 522 -22.66 -13.43 -16.49
N LEU A 523 -22.30 -12.32 -15.86
CA LEU A 523 -20.94 -11.77 -15.88
C LEU A 523 -20.27 -11.95 -14.52
N HIS A 524 -18.97 -12.21 -14.53
CA HIS A 524 -18.17 -12.37 -13.33
C HIS A 524 -17.19 -11.19 -13.21
N ASP A 525 -17.18 -10.51 -12.07
CA ASP A 525 -16.22 -9.46 -11.78
C ASP A 525 -14.80 -10.04 -11.81
N TRP A 526 -13.86 -9.31 -12.40
CA TRP A 526 -12.47 -9.75 -12.64
C TRP A 526 -12.31 -10.95 -13.60
N ASP A 527 -13.36 -11.50 -14.19
CA ASP A 527 -13.29 -12.48 -15.30
C ASP A 527 -14.45 -12.20 -16.28
N ALA A 528 -14.32 -11.10 -17.00
CA ALA A 528 -15.37 -10.61 -17.90
C ALA A 528 -15.56 -11.55 -19.11
N THR A 529 -14.55 -12.36 -19.43
CA THR A 529 -14.60 -13.32 -20.54
C THR A 529 -15.12 -14.70 -20.13
N ASN A 530 -15.35 -14.93 -18.83
CA ASN A 530 -15.80 -16.18 -18.25
C ASN A 530 -14.93 -17.37 -18.70
N ASN A 531 -13.61 -17.19 -18.70
CA ASN A 531 -12.66 -18.21 -19.15
C ASN A 531 -11.86 -18.84 -17.99
N GLY A 532 -12.20 -18.47 -16.74
CA GLY A 532 -11.53 -18.96 -15.52
C GLY A 532 -10.16 -18.32 -15.28
N ARG A 533 -9.85 -17.21 -15.96
CA ARG A 533 -8.62 -16.45 -15.79
C ARG A 533 -8.97 -15.06 -15.29
N TYR A 534 -8.58 -14.79 -14.07
CA TYR A 534 -8.99 -13.56 -13.40
C TYR A 534 -7.95 -12.46 -13.62
N GLY A 535 -8.43 -11.23 -13.77
CA GLY A 535 -7.62 -10.03 -13.83
C GLY A 535 -6.74 -9.96 -15.07
N GLN A 536 -7.21 -10.38 -16.24
CA GLN A 536 -6.51 -10.22 -17.50
C GLN A 536 -6.39 -8.75 -17.90
N HIS A 537 -5.15 -8.28 -17.99
CA HIS A 537 -4.86 -6.92 -18.44
C HIS A 537 -3.59 -6.79 -19.31
N PRO A 538 -3.37 -7.69 -20.31
CA PRO A 538 -2.08 -7.81 -20.96
C PRO A 538 -1.75 -6.60 -21.86
N GLN A 539 -0.50 -6.12 -21.82
CA GLN A 539 0.03 -5.04 -22.66
C GLN A 539 -0.82 -3.76 -22.62
N GLY A 540 -1.39 -3.43 -21.47
CA GLY A 540 -2.23 -2.25 -21.31
C GLY A 540 -3.68 -2.40 -21.76
N VAL A 541 -4.08 -3.54 -22.34
CA VAL A 541 -5.48 -3.86 -22.66
C VAL A 541 -6.14 -4.45 -21.43
N ASP A 542 -7.11 -3.74 -20.85
CA ASP A 542 -7.90 -4.24 -19.73
C ASP A 542 -9.04 -5.14 -20.24
N VAL A 543 -8.84 -6.45 -20.16
CA VAL A 543 -9.80 -7.45 -20.66
C VAL A 543 -10.91 -7.68 -19.64
N ASP A 544 -10.56 -7.70 -18.34
CA ASP A 544 -11.50 -8.03 -17.26
C ASP A 544 -12.05 -6.81 -16.50
N GLY A 545 -11.61 -5.60 -16.84
CA GLY A 545 -12.15 -4.38 -16.24
C GLY A 545 -11.74 -4.20 -14.78
N ILE A 546 -10.48 -4.48 -14.45
CA ILE A 546 -9.98 -4.47 -13.07
C ILE A 546 -10.09 -3.06 -12.48
N VAL A 547 -10.67 -2.98 -11.28
CA VAL A 547 -10.66 -1.76 -10.47
C VAL A 547 -9.45 -1.79 -9.54
N TRP A 548 -8.53 -0.86 -9.76
CA TRP A 548 -7.26 -0.75 -9.03
C TRP A 548 -7.39 0.07 -7.74
N ASP A 549 -8.41 -0.24 -6.95
CA ASP A 549 -8.74 0.43 -5.68
C ASP A 549 -9.47 -0.56 -4.75
N ALA A 550 -9.61 -0.20 -3.47
CA ALA A 550 -10.28 -1.00 -2.45
C ALA A 550 -11.53 -0.29 -1.90
N ASP A 551 -12.66 -1.01 -1.86
CA ASP A 551 -13.90 -0.57 -1.23
C ASP A 551 -13.86 -0.76 0.30
N VAL A 552 -13.12 -1.78 0.77
CA VAL A 552 -12.84 -2.08 2.18
C VAL A 552 -11.35 -2.29 2.39
N SER A 553 -10.80 -1.82 3.51
CA SER A 553 -9.40 -2.09 3.83
C SER A 553 -9.27 -3.50 4.40
N LEU A 554 -8.31 -4.26 3.86
CA LEU A 554 -8.19 -5.69 4.13
C LEU A 554 -6.79 -6.05 4.62
N GLY A 555 -6.74 -6.97 5.57
CA GLY A 555 -5.52 -7.66 5.98
C GLY A 555 -5.78 -9.15 6.17
N ARG A 556 -4.72 -9.95 6.13
CA ARG A 556 -4.78 -11.41 6.37
C ARG A 556 -3.98 -11.78 7.61
N ALA A 557 -4.55 -12.63 8.46
CA ALA A 557 -3.80 -13.38 9.46
C ALA A 557 -3.67 -14.83 8.95
N PRO A 558 -2.56 -15.18 8.27
CA PRO A 558 -2.41 -16.49 7.65
C PRO A 558 -2.14 -17.52 8.74
N LEU A 559 -3.16 -18.21 9.25
CA LEU A 559 -3.07 -19.08 10.43
C LEU A 559 -3.69 -20.44 10.11
N ARG A 560 -3.11 -21.51 10.65
CA ARG A 560 -3.55 -22.91 10.41
C ARG A 560 -4.14 -23.59 11.64
N SER A 561 -4.02 -22.96 12.81
CA SER A 561 -4.48 -23.52 14.08
C SER A 561 -5.01 -22.45 15.04
N GLY A 562 -5.86 -22.86 15.98
CA GLY A 562 -6.36 -22.01 17.06
C GLY A 562 -5.24 -21.46 17.93
N SER A 563 -4.19 -22.25 18.21
CA SER A 563 -3.02 -21.77 18.96
C SER A 563 -2.23 -20.68 18.24
N GLN A 564 -2.12 -20.75 16.91
CA GLN A 564 -1.53 -19.69 16.11
C GLN A 564 -2.42 -18.44 16.11
N ALA A 565 -3.74 -18.63 16.03
CA ALA A 565 -4.70 -17.53 16.13
C ALA A 565 -4.66 -16.83 17.49
N GLU A 566 -4.52 -17.59 18.59
CA GLU A 566 -4.29 -17.04 19.92
C GLU A 566 -3.02 -16.20 19.96
N ALA A 567 -1.89 -16.72 19.46
CA ALA A 567 -0.63 -15.98 19.43
C ALA A 567 -0.72 -14.68 18.62
N PHE A 568 -1.38 -14.70 17.46
CA PHE A 568 -1.63 -13.50 16.66
C PHE A 568 -2.52 -12.49 17.40
N VAL A 569 -3.65 -12.95 17.93
CA VAL A 569 -4.62 -12.09 18.64
C VAL A 569 -4.00 -11.50 19.90
N ASP A 570 -3.21 -12.26 20.67
CA ASP A 570 -2.53 -11.76 21.86
C ASP A 570 -1.54 -10.64 21.52
N LYS A 571 -0.82 -10.76 20.40
CA LYS A 571 0.05 -9.70 19.88
C LYS A 571 -0.72 -8.43 19.50
N VAL A 572 -1.83 -8.56 18.77
CA VAL A 572 -2.66 -7.41 18.38
C VAL A 572 -3.28 -6.73 19.62
N LEU A 573 -3.80 -7.52 20.56
CA LEU A 573 -4.37 -7.00 21.81
C LEU A 573 -3.30 -6.26 22.63
N ALA A 574 -2.11 -6.84 22.79
CA ALA A 574 -1.01 -6.20 23.50
C ALA A 574 -0.59 -4.89 22.83
N TYR A 575 -0.46 -4.88 21.50
CA TYR A 575 -0.12 -3.69 20.71
C TYR A 575 -1.15 -2.56 20.90
N GLU A 576 -2.44 -2.84 20.71
CA GLU A 576 -3.49 -1.82 20.77
C GLU A 576 -3.80 -1.35 22.20
N GLN A 577 -3.67 -2.24 23.17
CA GLN A 577 -3.84 -1.90 24.59
C GLN A 577 -2.59 -1.25 25.19
N PHE A 578 -1.49 -1.21 24.44
CA PHE A 578 -0.18 -0.75 24.87
C PHE A 578 0.36 -1.53 26.07
N ARG A 579 0.10 -2.83 26.16
CA ARG A 579 0.45 -3.68 27.31
C ARG A 579 1.59 -4.65 27.01
N ASP A 580 2.39 -4.95 28.03
CA ASP A 580 3.42 -5.98 27.98
C ASP A 580 2.85 -7.39 28.30
N GLY A 581 3.72 -8.40 28.26
CA GLY A 581 3.34 -9.81 28.47
C GLY A 581 2.86 -10.12 29.90
N THR A 582 3.00 -9.19 30.85
CA THR A 582 2.46 -9.31 32.21
C THR A 582 1.08 -8.65 32.34
N GLY A 583 0.63 -7.94 31.30
CA GLY A 583 -0.56 -7.10 31.32
C GLY A 583 -0.31 -5.70 31.87
N ALA A 584 0.93 -5.35 32.23
CA ALA A 584 1.32 -4.01 32.63
C ALA A 584 1.50 -3.10 31.40
N MET A 585 1.68 -1.79 31.59
CA MET A 585 1.88 -0.87 30.46
C MET A 585 3.27 -1.05 29.84
N SER A 586 3.32 -1.18 28.52
CA SER A 586 4.56 -1.26 27.76
C SER A 586 5.44 -0.03 27.97
N SER A 587 6.74 -0.19 27.76
CA SER A 587 7.69 0.92 27.86
C SER A 587 7.36 2.02 26.85
N LEU A 588 7.38 3.28 27.30
CA LEU A 588 7.29 4.45 26.43
C LEU A 588 8.48 4.56 25.45
N SER A 589 9.55 3.79 25.65
CA SER A 589 10.66 3.72 24.69
C SER A 589 10.36 2.85 23.48
N TRP A 590 9.45 1.87 23.59
CA TRP A 590 9.20 0.89 22.53
C TRP A 590 8.71 1.54 21.22
N PRO A 591 7.69 2.41 21.19
CA PRO A 591 7.21 3.07 19.97
C PRO A 591 8.21 4.01 19.30
N ARG A 592 9.34 4.28 19.96
CA ARG A 592 10.40 5.15 19.43
C ARG A 592 11.40 4.38 18.56
N ARG A 593 11.38 3.04 18.62
CA ARG A 593 12.39 2.17 18.04
C ARG A 593 12.12 1.88 16.56
N LEU A 594 13.11 2.13 15.72
CA LEU A 594 13.11 1.85 14.29
C LEU A 594 14.36 1.07 13.93
N LEU A 595 14.17 -0.09 13.30
CA LEU A 595 15.23 -0.87 12.69
C LEU A 595 15.13 -0.71 11.17
N ILE A 596 16.23 -0.31 10.54
CA ILE A 596 16.38 -0.28 9.10
C ILE A 596 17.50 -1.24 8.71
N ALA A 597 17.20 -2.17 7.81
CA ALA A 597 18.15 -3.16 7.33
C ALA A 597 18.22 -3.18 5.79
N SER A 598 19.44 -3.29 5.26
CA SER A 598 19.68 -3.39 3.83
C SER A 598 20.74 -4.45 3.52
N THR A 599 20.45 -5.27 2.50
CA THR A 599 21.42 -6.15 1.85
C THR A 599 21.51 -5.80 0.37
N ASN A 600 22.67 -6.08 -0.21
CA ASN A 600 22.96 -5.69 -1.57
C ASN A 600 22.02 -6.38 -2.57
N TRP A 601 21.45 -5.58 -3.46
CA TRP A 601 20.56 -6.04 -4.53
C TRP A 601 21.19 -5.98 -5.93
N GLY A 602 22.25 -5.20 -6.13
CA GLY A 602 22.83 -4.96 -7.45
C GLY A 602 24.35 -4.83 -7.44
N GLY A 603 25.03 -5.70 -8.20
CA GLY A 603 26.39 -5.39 -8.66
C GLY A 603 27.51 -5.67 -7.67
N ARG A 604 27.42 -6.71 -6.83
CA ARG A 604 28.61 -7.36 -6.27
C ARG A 604 28.87 -8.70 -6.94
N TYR A 605 30.08 -8.89 -7.46
CA TYR A 605 30.55 -10.21 -7.91
C TYR A 605 31.46 -10.81 -6.84
N ASN A 606 31.01 -11.92 -6.27
CA ASN A 606 31.82 -12.72 -5.37
C ASN A 606 32.73 -13.64 -6.18
N VAL A 607 34.03 -13.45 -6.05
CA VAL A 607 35.05 -14.29 -6.67
C VAL A 607 35.59 -15.24 -5.61
N LYS A 608 35.30 -16.53 -5.77
CA LYS A 608 35.69 -17.58 -4.83
C LYS A 608 36.94 -18.30 -5.31
N ALA A 609 37.65 -18.97 -4.40
CA ALA A 609 38.81 -19.79 -4.74
C ALA A 609 38.44 -20.88 -5.77
N ALA A 610 39.42 -21.23 -6.60
CA ALA A 610 39.42 -22.38 -7.50
C ALA A 610 40.68 -23.22 -7.30
N ASN A 611 40.57 -24.50 -7.69
CA ASN A 611 41.66 -25.47 -7.57
C ASN A 611 42.45 -25.63 -8.88
N ALA A 612 42.24 -24.75 -9.86
CA ALA A 612 42.82 -24.85 -11.19
C ALA A 612 43.38 -23.49 -11.66
N ASN A 613 44.48 -23.55 -12.43
CA ASN A 613 45.13 -22.41 -13.05
C ASN A 613 45.17 -22.63 -14.59
N PRO A 614 44.60 -21.74 -15.41
CA PRO A 614 43.88 -20.53 -15.02
C PRO A 614 42.53 -20.82 -14.34
N PRO A 615 42.05 -19.91 -13.47
CA PRO A 615 40.76 -20.06 -12.82
C PRO A 615 39.60 -19.97 -13.82
N ALA A 616 38.49 -20.64 -13.51
CA ALA A 616 37.23 -20.52 -14.25
C ALA A 616 36.55 -19.17 -14.00
N ASP A 617 35.49 -18.87 -14.77
CA ASP A 617 34.72 -17.62 -14.64
C ASP A 617 34.22 -17.38 -13.20
N ASN A 618 34.43 -16.15 -12.71
CA ASN A 618 34.17 -15.70 -11.34
C ASN A 618 34.93 -16.49 -10.26
N ARG A 619 36.16 -16.91 -10.56
CA ARG A 619 37.05 -17.59 -9.62
C ARG A 619 38.43 -16.95 -9.56
N TYR A 620 39.11 -17.18 -8.44
CA TYR A 620 40.52 -16.81 -8.26
C TYR A 620 41.38 -18.05 -7.99
N PHE A 621 42.65 -17.98 -8.37
CA PHE A 621 43.66 -18.99 -8.07
C PHE A 621 44.89 -18.30 -7.48
N HIS A 622 45.34 -18.79 -6.32
CA HIS A 622 46.58 -18.37 -5.67
C HIS A 622 47.50 -19.58 -5.50
N ASP A 623 48.73 -19.48 -6.02
CA ASP A 623 49.81 -20.43 -5.72
C ASP A 623 50.58 -19.89 -4.51
N PRO A 624 50.73 -20.66 -3.41
CA PRO A 624 51.49 -20.23 -2.24
C PRO A 624 52.96 -19.82 -2.52
N ALA A 625 53.53 -20.25 -3.66
CA ALA A 625 54.86 -19.84 -4.10
C ALA A 625 54.88 -18.53 -4.92
N SER A 626 53.70 -18.01 -5.29
CA SER A 626 53.53 -16.80 -6.10
C SER A 626 53.38 -15.54 -5.23
N SER A 627 53.89 -14.41 -5.72
CA SER A 627 53.66 -13.09 -5.11
C SER A 627 52.33 -12.44 -5.53
N TYR A 628 51.51 -13.14 -6.32
CA TYR A 628 50.25 -12.62 -6.84
C TYR A 628 49.13 -13.65 -6.86
N THR A 629 47.91 -13.16 -7.01
CA THR A 629 46.70 -13.96 -7.25
C THR A 629 46.06 -13.60 -8.57
N LEU A 630 45.66 -14.62 -9.34
CA LEU A 630 44.98 -14.44 -10.63
C LEU A 630 43.47 -14.61 -10.44
N ILE A 631 42.70 -13.66 -10.96
CA ILE A 631 41.24 -13.66 -10.99
C ILE A 631 40.78 -13.73 -12.44
N LYS A 632 39.76 -14.57 -12.70
CA LYS A 632 39.00 -14.53 -13.94
C LYS A 632 37.55 -14.16 -13.66
N LEU A 633 37.05 -13.08 -14.24
CA LEU A 633 35.66 -12.69 -14.18
C LEU A 633 34.88 -13.33 -15.34
N LYS A 634 33.60 -13.65 -15.12
CA LYS A 634 32.66 -13.87 -16.24
C LYS A 634 32.50 -12.54 -16.98
N GLU A 635 32.10 -11.54 -16.18
CA GLU A 635 31.89 -10.09 -16.35
C GLU A 635 33.11 -9.23 -16.72
N VAL A 636 33.19 -8.48 -17.83
CA VAL A 636 34.23 -7.42 -17.91
C VAL A 636 33.70 -6.20 -17.15
N CYS A 637 34.36 -5.84 -16.06
CA CYS A 637 33.94 -4.74 -15.18
C CYS A 637 34.91 -3.55 -15.34
N PRO A 638 34.50 -2.38 -15.87
CA PRO A 638 35.39 -1.22 -16.06
C PRO A 638 35.84 -0.54 -14.75
N VAL A 639 37.11 -0.19 -14.59
CA VAL A 639 37.66 0.36 -13.33
C VAL A 639 36.93 1.60 -12.79
N ALA A 640 36.43 2.45 -13.68
CA ALA A 640 35.77 3.71 -13.30
C ALA A 640 34.54 3.48 -12.43
N ASP A 641 33.90 2.31 -12.56
CA ASP A 641 32.65 1.99 -11.87
C ASP A 641 32.85 0.99 -10.73
N TRP A 642 34.04 0.40 -10.56
CA TRP A 642 34.26 -0.77 -9.70
C TRP A 642 35.49 -0.64 -8.78
N ARG A 643 35.39 -1.24 -7.59
CA ARG A 643 36.47 -1.47 -6.62
C ARG A 643 36.63 -2.96 -6.34
N LEU A 644 37.83 -3.35 -5.89
CA LEU A 644 38.12 -4.72 -5.48
C LEU A 644 38.37 -4.76 -3.98
N ILE A 645 37.65 -5.63 -3.28
CA ILE A 645 37.76 -5.82 -1.84
C ILE A 645 38.20 -7.25 -1.56
N ALA A 646 39.24 -7.43 -0.76
CA ALA A 646 39.57 -8.72 -0.17
C ALA A 646 38.74 -8.91 1.11
N ASN A 647 37.85 -9.91 1.12
CA ASN A 647 37.12 -10.30 2.32
C ASN A 647 37.85 -11.45 3.01
N ILE A 648 38.50 -11.13 4.14
CA ILE A 648 39.38 -12.08 4.83
C ILE A 648 38.55 -13.13 5.59
N THR A 649 37.39 -12.76 6.12
CA THR A 649 36.56 -13.62 6.98
C THR A 649 35.22 -13.99 6.33
N ALA A 650 34.66 -15.14 6.70
CA ALA A 650 33.39 -15.60 6.14
C ALA A 650 32.17 -14.74 6.54
N ASP A 651 32.28 -14.00 7.64
CA ASP A 651 31.23 -13.17 8.24
C ASP A 651 31.30 -11.69 7.81
N ASN A 652 32.21 -11.32 6.90
CA ASN A 652 32.46 -9.95 6.43
C ASN A 652 32.95 -8.97 7.51
N SER A 653 33.47 -9.44 8.64
CA SER A 653 34.01 -8.56 9.70
C SER A 653 35.35 -7.90 9.34
N ASP A 654 36.13 -8.46 8.40
CA ASP A 654 37.39 -7.90 7.89
C ASP A 654 37.36 -7.75 6.36
N LEU A 655 37.04 -6.54 5.90
CA LEU A 655 36.97 -6.14 4.50
C LEU A 655 38.07 -5.11 4.19
N ARG A 656 38.94 -5.41 3.23
CA ARG A 656 40.05 -4.53 2.84
C ARG A 656 39.94 -4.15 1.37
N GLU A 657 39.74 -2.87 1.06
CA GLU A 657 39.77 -2.37 -0.33
C GLU A 657 41.20 -2.36 -0.86
N LEU A 658 41.41 -2.96 -2.04
CA LEU A 658 42.69 -3.01 -2.72
C LEU A 658 42.77 -1.88 -3.77
N PRO A 659 43.84 -1.06 -3.76
CA PRO A 659 43.97 0.05 -4.70
C PRO A 659 44.16 -0.46 -6.13
N PHE A 660 43.53 0.21 -7.08
CA PHE A 660 43.80 -0.04 -8.50
C PHE A 660 45.05 0.74 -8.94
N GLY A 661 45.99 0.08 -9.60
CA GLY A 661 47.19 0.72 -10.12
C GLY A 661 48.03 -0.23 -10.96
N VAL A 662 48.51 0.23 -12.12
CA VAL A 662 49.39 -0.57 -12.99
C VAL A 662 50.78 -0.83 -12.38
N ASP A 663 51.11 -0.10 -11.33
CA ASP A 663 52.29 -0.22 -10.48
C ASP A 663 52.05 -1.09 -9.24
N ALA A 664 50.89 -1.74 -9.10
CA ALA A 664 50.56 -2.57 -7.93
C ALA A 664 51.63 -3.64 -7.60
N ALA A 665 52.26 -4.20 -8.63
CA ALA A 665 53.37 -5.15 -8.47
C ALA A 665 54.58 -4.52 -7.76
N ALA A 666 54.90 -3.26 -8.07
CA ALA A 666 56.00 -2.52 -7.45
C ALA A 666 55.62 -1.97 -6.07
N ALA A 667 54.35 -1.57 -5.89
CA ALA A 667 53.81 -1.13 -4.61
C ALA A 667 53.65 -2.29 -3.60
N GLY A 668 53.63 -3.53 -4.07
CA GLY A 668 53.44 -4.72 -3.24
C GLY A 668 52.00 -4.92 -2.75
N VAL A 669 51.08 -4.07 -3.19
CA VAL A 669 49.66 -4.09 -2.83
C VAL A 669 48.83 -3.46 -3.96
N GLY A 670 47.66 -4.02 -4.24
CA GLY A 670 46.72 -3.50 -5.22
C GLY A 670 46.45 -4.46 -6.38
N TRP A 671 45.80 -3.97 -7.43
CA TRP A 671 45.41 -4.79 -8.57
C TRP A 671 45.36 -4.01 -9.89
N TYR A 672 45.45 -4.73 -11.00
CA TYR A 672 45.23 -4.20 -12.36
C TYR A 672 44.66 -5.29 -13.29
N TYR A 673 44.15 -4.88 -14.46
CA TYR A 673 43.71 -5.84 -15.50
C TYR A 673 44.91 -6.40 -16.26
N ALA A 674 45.00 -7.72 -16.36
CA ALA A 674 45.99 -8.38 -17.19
C ALA A 674 45.54 -8.43 -18.66
N THR A 675 46.48 -8.40 -19.59
CA THR A 675 46.20 -8.51 -21.03
C THR A 675 45.49 -9.83 -21.37
N SER A 676 45.87 -10.93 -20.72
CA SER A 676 45.16 -12.22 -20.78
C SER A 676 45.54 -13.14 -19.61
N GLY A 677 44.94 -14.34 -19.53
CA GLY A 677 45.32 -15.34 -18.54
C GLY A 677 46.74 -15.91 -18.70
N SER A 678 47.40 -15.68 -19.84
CA SER A 678 48.80 -16.06 -20.10
C SER A 678 49.76 -14.87 -20.22
N ASP A 679 49.24 -13.65 -20.40
CA ASP A 679 50.01 -12.40 -20.44
C ASP A 679 49.56 -11.49 -19.29
N LEU A 680 50.35 -11.50 -18.22
CA LEU A 680 50.06 -10.83 -16.95
C LEU A 680 50.50 -9.35 -16.92
N SER A 681 50.91 -8.79 -18.06
CA SER A 681 51.20 -7.36 -18.19
C SER A 681 49.93 -6.51 -18.04
N PRO A 682 50.03 -5.25 -17.55
CA PRO A 682 48.88 -4.36 -17.48
C PRO A 682 48.22 -4.13 -18.84
N SER A 683 46.90 -4.34 -18.92
CA SER A 683 46.09 -4.13 -20.10
C SER A 683 45.70 -2.67 -20.24
N GLY A 684 46.09 -2.06 -21.35
CA GLY A 684 45.82 -0.66 -21.65
C GLY A 684 46.78 -0.11 -22.68
N PHE A 685 46.79 1.21 -22.83
CA PHE A 685 47.72 1.91 -23.70
C PHE A 685 48.15 3.24 -23.09
N GLU A 686 49.35 3.69 -23.46
CA GLU A 686 49.84 5.02 -23.08
C GLU A 686 49.27 6.08 -24.02
N PHE A 687 48.75 7.16 -23.43
CA PHE A 687 48.27 8.34 -24.14
C PHE A 687 49.09 9.55 -23.71
N SER A 688 49.86 10.10 -24.63
CA SER A 688 50.65 11.31 -24.41
C SER A 688 49.92 12.55 -24.91
N TYR A 689 49.86 13.59 -24.08
CA TYR A 689 49.21 14.86 -24.42
C TYR A 689 50.05 16.07 -23.97
N PRO A 690 50.01 17.18 -24.72
CA PRO A 690 50.75 18.38 -24.36
C PRO A 690 50.06 19.14 -23.23
N VAL A 691 50.80 19.45 -22.16
CA VAL A 691 50.37 20.29 -21.05
C VAL A 691 51.11 21.63 -21.13
N PHE A 692 50.35 22.72 -21.07
CA PHE A 692 50.88 24.09 -21.18
C PHE A 692 51.27 24.64 -19.82
N GLY A 693 52.57 24.80 -19.59
CA GLY A 693 53.12 25.43 -18.40
C GLY A 693 53.14 26.96 -18.49
N PRO A 694 53.34 27.66 -17.36
CA PRO A 694 53.53 29.10 -17.35
C PRO A 694 54.76 29.49 -18.20
N GLY A 695 54.57 30.41 -19.16
CA GLY A 695 55.63 30.88 -20.06
C GLY A 695 55.70 30.20 -21.44
N PHE A 696 54.61 29.56 -21.91
CA PHE A 696 54.54 28.85 -23.20
C PHE A 696 55.47 27.63 -23.32
N SER A 697 55.94 27.07 -22.19
CA SER A 697 56.58 25.76 -22.21
C SER A 697 55.54 24.67 -22.47
N ILE A 698 55.83 23.79 -23.43
CA ILE A 698 55.05 22.59 -23.71
C ILE A 698 55.82 21.42 -23.13
N HIS A 699 55.24 20.76 -22.12
CA HIS A 699 55.73 19.47 -21.65
C HIS A 699 54.72 18.39 -22.04
N ILE A 700 55.22 17.23 -22.42
CA ILE A 700 54.40 16.07 -22.77
C ILE A 700 54.17 15.29 -21.49
N GLU A 701 52.91 15.18 -21.07
CA GLU A 701 52.53 14.24 -20.03
C GLU A 701 51.99 12.97 -20.68
N THR A 702 52.38 11.82 -20.13
CA THR A 702 51.90 10.50 -20.56
C THR A 702 51.03 9.93 -19.46
N VAL A 703 49.79 9.56 -19.80
CA VAL A 703 48.87 8.85 -18.91
C VAL A 703 48.60 7.45 -19.46
N PHE A 704 48.60 6.45 -18.58
CA PHE A 704 48.19 5.10 -18.95
C PHE A 704 46.65 4.98 -18.89
N ILE A 705 46.04 4.60 -20.01
CA ILE A 705 44.59 4.37 -20.10
C ILE A 705 44.34 2.87 -20.01
N PRO A 706 43.80 2.37 -18.87
CA PRO A 706 43.55 0.94 -18.71
C PRO A 706 42.40 0.48 -19.60
N ILE A 707 42.56 -0.70 -20.21
CA ILE A 707 41.49 -1.40 -20.90
C ILE A 707 41.04 -2.55 -19.99
N ALA A 708 39.77 -2.55 -19.59
CA ALA A 708 39.24 -3.61 -18.75
C ALA A 708 39.19 -4.93 -19.51
N THR A 709 39.69 -6.00 -18.87
CA THR A 709 39.60 -7.38 -19.37
C THR A 709 38.92 -8.26 -18.34
N GLU A 710 38.65 -9.52 -18.69
CA GLU A 710 38.16 -10.52 -17.73
C GLU A 710 39.26 -11.00 -16.76
N TRP A 711 40.53 -10.62 -16.98
CA TRP A 711 41.69 -11.13 -16.25
C TRP A 711 42.24 -10.06 -15.32
N ILE A 712 42.37 -10.37 -14.04
CA ILE A 712 42.85 -9.44 -13.03
C ILE A 712 43.95 -10.09 -12.22
N ILE A 713 44.99 -9.31 -11.90
CA ILE A 713 46.07 -9.72 -11.02
C ILE A 713 46.03 -8.89 -9.75
N VAL A 714 46.24 -9.56 -8.62
CA VAL A 714 46.20 -8.97 -7.28
C VAL A 714 47.53 -9.18 -6.58
N TYR A 715 48.02 -8.13 -5.95
CA TYR A 715 49.18 -8.11 -5.05
C TYR A 715 48.71 -7.65 -3.66
N GLY A 716 49.34 -8.16 -2.61
CA GLY A 716 49.00 -7.80 -1.23
C GLY A 716 49.66 -8.72 -0.21
N ALA A 717 49.25 -8.60 1.05
CA ALA A 717 49.66 -9.52 2.12
C ALA A 717 49.14 -10.94 1.86
N SER A 718 49.71 -11.96 2.53
CA SER A 718 49.31 -13.36 2.34
C SER A 718 47.81 -13.61 2.53
N GLU A 719 47.19 -12.89 3.47
CA GLU A 719 45.75 -12.93 3.75
C GLU A 719 44.92 -12.32 2.60
N GLU A 720 45.44 -11.27 1.96
CA GLU A 720 44.80 -10.56 0.85
C GLU A 720 44.97 -11.31 -0.47
N LEU A 721 46.03 -12.10 -0.62
CA LEU A 721 46.27 -12.95 -1.79
C LEU A 721 45.38 -14.19 -1.79
N SER A 722 45.08 -14.77 -0.63
CA SER A 722 44.19 -15.93 -0.48
C SER A 722 43.05 -15.67 0.52
N PRO A 723 42.18 -14.68 0.27
CA PRO A 723 41.09 -14.31 1.17
C PRO A 723 39.95 -15.34 1.12
N PHE A 724 38.99 -15.29 2.05
CA PHE A 724 37.78 -16.12 1.95
C PHE A 724 37.08 -15.92 0.59
N ARG A 725 37.03 -14.68 0.11
CA ARG A 725 36.62 -14.30 -1.25
C ARG A 725 37.12 -12.92 -1.61
N TYR A 726 37.22 -12.63 -2.92
CA TYR A 726 37.24 -11.25 -3.38
C TYR A 726 35.82 -10.78 -3.72
N ILE A 727 35.57 -9.50 -3.50
CA ILE A 727 34.31 -8.84 -3.82
C ILE A 727 34.62 -7.74 -4.82
N PHE A 728 34.12 -7.90 -6.05
CA PHE A 728 34.03 -6.79 -7.00
C PHE A 728 32.77 -6.02 -6.69
N ASP A 729 32.92 -4.77 -6.29
CA ASP A 729 31.82 -3.93 -5.85
C ASP A 729 31.76 -2.65 -6.66
N ARG A 730 30.56 -2.10 -6.85
CA ARG A 730 30.43 -0.82 -7.55
C ARG A 730 30.84 0.31 -6.63
N ARG A 731 31.44 1.36 -7.19
CA ARG A 731 31.84 2.56 -6.43
C ARG A 731 30.67 3.46 -6.00
N LEU A 732 29.43 3.10 -6.35
CA LEU A 732 28.26 3.90 -6.08
C LEU A 732 27.34 3.13 -5.11
N ALA A 733 26.92 3.77 -4.01
CA ALA A 733 26.05 3.24 -2.94
C ALA A 733 24.89 2.34 -3.36
N ASP A 734 24.85 1.06 -3.00
CA ASP A 734 23.78 0.14 -3.45
C ASP A 734 22.36 0.76 -3.36
N GLY A 735 21.52 0.43 -4.35
CA GLY A 735 20.17 0.99 -4.47
C GLY A 735 19.34 0.77 -3.19
N SER A 736 19.46 -0.42 -2.60
CA SER A 736 18.76 -0.75 -1.36
C SER A 736 19.18 0.14 -0.20
N LEU A 737 20.49 0.38 -0.03
CA LEU A 737 21.00 1.23 1.04
C LEU A 737 20.57 2.68 0.84
N ARG A 738 20.66 3.18 -0.39
CA ARG A 738 20.24 4.55 -0.73
C ARG A 738 18.77 4.77 -0.37
N ASP A 739 17.90 3.85 -0.79
CA ASP A 739 16.46 3.91 -0.56
C ASP A 739 16.14 3.89 0.95
N GLN A 740 16.83 3.04 1.71
CA GLN A 740 16.72 2.99 3.17
C GLN A 740 17.18 4.27 3.88
N GLU A 741 18.23 4.95 3.38
CA GLU A 741 18.67 6.23 3.92
C GLU A 741 17.69 7.38 3.58
N LEU A 742 17.05 7.35 2.41
CA LEU A 742 15.97 8.29 2.07
C LEU A 742 14.76 8.09 2.99
N LEU A 743 14.37 6.84 3.24
CA LEU A 743 13.29 6.53 4.18
C LEU A 743 13.63 7.00 5.61
N ARG A 744 14.89 6.84 6.06
CA ARG A 744 15.33 7.35 7.36
C ARG A 744 15.11 8.86 7.48
N GLU A 745 15.49 9.60 6.45
CA GLU A 745 15.35 11.07 6.43
C GLU A 745 13.89 11.49 6.48
N GLN A 746 13.04 10.85 5.68
CA GLN A 746 11.59 11.05 5.72
C GLN A 746 11.03 10.78 7.12
N LEU A 747 11.29 9.60 7.69
CA LEU A 747 10.75 9.21 9.00
C LEU A 747 11.23 10.13 10.13
N HIS A 748 12.47 10.59 10.06
CA HIS A 748 13.01 11.54 11.02
C HIS A 748 12.28 12.90 10.96
N ALA A 749 11.97 13.36 9.75
CA ALA A 749 11.25 14.63 9.53
C ALA A 749 9.77 14.53 9.93
N ASP A 750 9.09 13.48 9.47
CA ASP A 750 7.64 13.31 9.64
C ASP A 750 7.27 12.88 11.07
N PHE A 751 8.12 12.06 11.71
CA PHE A 751 7.84 11.46 13.01
C PHE A 751 9.02 11.61 13.99
N PRO A 752 9.29 12.82 14.52
CA PRO A 752 10.40 13.05 15.45
C PRO A 752 10.29 12.26 16.78
N GLY A 753 9.12 11.68 17.07
CA GLY A 753 8.90 10.74 18.18
C GLY A 753 9.51 9.36 17.97
N ILE A 754 9.77 8.96 16.73
CA ILE A 754 10.45 7.72 16.33
C ILE A 754 11.93 8.04 16.15
N ASN A 755 12.68 8.00 17.26
CA ASN A 755 14.03 8.55 17.33
C ASN A 755 15.05 7.64 18.01
N LEU A 756 14.73 6.36 18.18
CA LEU A 756 15.68 5.33 18.56
C LEU A 756 15.95 4.46 17.32
N LEU A 757 16.91 4.90 16.52
CA LEU A 757 17.25 4.27 15.24
C LEU A 757 18.39 3.26 15.40
N GLN A 758 18.22 2.09 14.79
CA GLN A 758 19.29 1.13 14.51
C GLN A 758 19.37 0.89 13.00
N ARG A 759 20.58 0.87 12.45
CA ARG A 759 20.84 0.57 11.03
C ARG A 759 21.76 -0.63 10.86
N LEU A 760 21.36 -1.59 10.04
CA LEU A 760 22.15 -2.77 9.70
C LEU A 760 22.32 -2.89 8.19
N TYR A 761 23.53 -2.63 7.68
CA TYR A 761 23.79 -2.62 6.23
C TYR A 761 24.88 -3.61 5.83
N GLU A 762 24.71 -4.27 4.68
CA GLU A 762 25.77 -5.08 4.09
C GLU A 762 26.90 -4.21 3.49
N ASP A 763 26.59 -2.97 3.13
CA ASP A 763 27.55 -2.03 2.53
C ASP A 763 27.66 -0.71 3.30
N VAL A 764 28.42 -0.69 4.38
CA VAL A 764 28.63 0.55 5.16
C VAL A 764 29.63 1.51 4.52
N VAL A 765 30.39 1.07 3.51
CA VAL A 765 31.51 1.83 2.94
C VAL A 765 31.02 2.98 2.06
N ASP A 766 29.84 2.83 1.48
CA ASP A 766 29.28 3.81 0.54
C ASP A 766 28.46 4.92 1.20
N LEU A 767 28.41 4.94 2.54
CA LEU A 767 27.79 6.03 3.28
C LEU A 767 28.64 7.29 3.24
N THR A 768 28.00 8.43 3.02
CA THR A 768 28.64 9.74 3.15
C THR A 768 28.99 10.04 4.61
N PRO A 769 29.95 10.95 4.88
CA PRO A 769 30.28 11.35 6.26
C PRO A 769 29.07 11.83 7.07
N ASP A 770 28.15 12.56 6.44
CA ASP A 770 26.93 13.05 7.09
C ASP A 770 25.98 11.88 7.44
N GLN A 771 25.83 10.90 6.56
CA GLN A 771 25.02 9.70 6.82
C GLN A 771 25.63 8.82 7.92
N LEU A 772 26.97 8.71 7.98
CA LEU A 772 27.66 8.02 9.08
C LEU A 772 27.41 8.75 10.42
N ALA A 773 27.39 10.08 10.42
CA ALA A 773 27.13 10.89 11.61
C ALA A 773 25.65 10.87 12.06
N ALA A 774 24.70 10.46 11.20
CA ALA A 774 23.27 10.51 11.47
C ALA A 774 22.76 9.51 12.53
N GLY A 775 23.56 8.50 12.91
CA GLY A 775 23.18 7.51 13.91
C GLY A 775 24.07 6.26 13.90
N PRO A 776 23.85 5.28 14.79
CA PRO A 776 24.58 4.03 14.75
C PRO A 776 24.29 3.28 13.43
N VAL A 777 25.33 2.70 12.86
CA VAL A 777 25.25 1.82 11.69
C VAL A 777 26.27 0.71 11.84
N GLU A 778 25.85 -0.53 11.57
CA GLU A 778 26.68 -1.73 11.73
C GLU A 778 26.52 -2.65 10.53
N ALA A 779 27.50 -3.53 10.34
CA ALA A 779 27.42 -4.58 9.34
C ALA A 779 26.28 -5.56 9.67
N ILE A 780 25.45 -5.88 8.67
CA ILE A 780 24.37 -6.85 8.87
C ILE A 780 24.90 -8.29 8.92
N SER A 781 24.35 -9.08 9.84
CA SER A 781 24.55 -10.53 9.94
C SER A 781 23.30 -11.18 10.52
N GLU A 782 23.17 -12.51 10.40
CA GLU A 782 22.06 -13.27 11.01
C GLU A 782 21.99 -13.08 12.52
N ALA A 783 23.14 -13.08 13.21
CA ALA A 783 23.20 -12.87 14.65
C ALA A 783 22.71 -11.46 15.03
N ARG A 784 23.15 -10.44 14.29
CA ARG A 784 22.81 -9.05 14.58
C ARG A 784 21.34 -8.74 14.30
N ILE A 785 20.80 -9.19 13.16
CA ILE A 785 19.37 -9.02 12.85
C ILE A 785 18.51 -9.76 13.88
N THR A 786 18.89 -10.99 14.28
CA THR A 786 18.17 -11.76 15.30
C THR A 786 18.18 -11.04 16.66
N GLN A 787 19.31 -10.49 17.07
CA GLN A 787 19.41 -9.71 18.30
C GLN A 787 18.49 -8.49 18.26
N GLU A 788 18.58 -7.68 17.20
CA GLU A 788 17.81 -6.45 17.08
C GLU A 788 16.31 -6.71 17.02
N LEU A 789 15.87 -7.73 16.29
CA LEU A 789 14.46 -8.13 16.28
C LEU A 789 13.99 -8.61 17.67
N ASN A 790 14.85 -9.30 18.43
CA ASN A 790 14.56 -9.71 19.81
C ASN A 790 14.47 -8.54 20.79
N GLU A 791 15.11 -7.40 20.49
CA GLU A 791 14.91 -6.18 21.28
C GLU A 791 13.53 -5.53 21.08
N GLY A 792 12.77 -5.99 20.08
CA GLY A 792 11.43 -5.53 19.78
C GLY A 792 11.39 -4.09 19.28
N PRO A 793 11.94 -3.78 18.09
CA PRO A 793 11.70 -2.51 17.44
C PRO A 793 10.19 -2.31 17.21
N HIS A 794 9.74 -1.07 17.02
CA HIS A 794 8.34 -0.82 16.66
C HIS A 794 8.14 -0.94 15.15
N PHE A 795 9.08 -0.39 14.37
CA PHE A 795 9.12 -0.55 12.91
C PHE A 795 10.38 -1.28 12.47
N VAL A 796 10.22 -2.16 11.47
CA VAL A 796 11.31 -2.84 10.79
C VAL A 796 11.17 -2.61 9.29
N SER A 797 12.17 -1.98 8.68
CA SER A 797 12.26 -1.80 7.25
C SER A 797 13.36 -2.70 6.69
N LEU A 798 13.01 -3.53 5.70
CA LEU A 798 13.94 -4.46 5.05
C LEU A 798 13.98 -4.18 3.55
N SER A 799 15.17 -4.03 2.99
CA SER A 799 15.35 -3.94 1.53
C SER A 799 16.55 -4.77 1.11
N GLY A 800 16.40 -5.57 0.05
CA GLY A 800 17.40 -6.57 -0.32
C GLY A 800 16.77 -7.80 -0.94
N HIS A 801 17.54 -8.63 -1.63
CA HIS A 801 16.99 -9.82 -2.31
C HIS A 801 16.18 -10.70 -1.35
N GLY A 802 15.07 -11.24 -1.88
CA GLY A 802 14.10 -12.01 -1.10
C GLY A 802 13.70 -13.31 -1.74
N SER A 803 13.24 -14.20 -0.89
CA SER A 803 12.55 -15.44 -1.24
C SER A 803 11.42 -15.66 -0.22
N ASN A 804 10.62 -16.71 -0.40
CA ASN A 804 9.70 -17.17 0.66
C ASN A 804 10.44 -17.47 1.98
N ASN A 805 11.75 -17.76 1.95
CA ASN A 805 12.54 -17.92 3.16
C ASN A 805 12.83 -16.61 3.90
N GLY A 806 12.80 -15.46 3.23
CA GLY A 806 13.03 -14.14 3.81
C GLY A 806 14.08 -13.31 3.04
N CYS A 807 14.56 -12.23 3.68
CA CYS A 807 15.49 -11.24 3.12
C CYS A 807 16.35 -10.63 4.24
N CYS A 808 17.45 -9.94 3.93
CA CYS A 808 18.28 -9.25 4.93
C CYS A 808 18.71 -10.11 6.13
N TYR A 809 19.09 -11.37 5.89
CA TYR A 809 19.39 -12.38 6.92
C TYR A 809 18.22 -12.75 7.87
N LEU A 810 17.06 -12.09 7.78
CA LEU A 810 15.82 -12.60 8.35
C LEU A 810 15.41 -13.82 7.51
N SER A 811 15.34 -14.97 8.19
CA SER A 811 14.90 -16.24 7.60
C SER A 811 13.68 -16.80 8.34
N LYS A 812 13.02 -17.82 7.78
CA LYS A 812 11.98 -18.59 8.50
C LYS A 812 12.50 -19.15 9.84
N ALA A 813 13.73 -19.64 9.87
CA ALA A 813 14.35 -20.16 11.09
C ALA A 813 14.59 -19.06 12.14
N VAL A 814 15.04 -17.87 11.70
CA VAL A 814 15.14 -16.70 12.58
C VAL A 814 13.77 -16.32 13.11
N ALA A 815 12.75 -16.20 12.24
CA ALA A 815 11.39 -15.85 12.61
C ALA A 815 10.78 -16.80 13.65
N ASP A 816 11.00 -18.11 13.50
CA ASP A 816 10.56 -19.14 14.46
C ASP A 816 11.31 -19.05 15.80
N GLY A 817 12.58 -18.62 15.78
CA GLY A 817 13.45 -18.50 16.95
C GLY A 817 13.32 -17.18 17.71
N LEU A 818 12.55 -16.21 17.21
CA LEU A 818 12.35 -14.93 17.89
C LEU A 818 11.62 -15.09 19.23
N SER A 819 12.00 -14.24 20.18
CA SER A 819 11.64 -14.26 21.59
C SER A 819 11.30 -12.88 22.15
N ASN A 820 11.04 -11.89 21.28
CA ASN A 820 10.64 -10.52 21.66
C ASN A 820 9.25 -10.43 22.33
N GLY A 821 8.54 -11.55 22.49
CA GLY A 821 7.23 -11.62 23.13
C GLY A 821 6.23 -10.70 22.47
N VAL A 822 5.52 -9.90 23.28
CA VAL A 822 4.51 -8.95 22.77
C VAL A 822 5.10 -7.59 22.36
N HIS A 823 6.40 -7.35 22.54
CA HIS A 823 7.09 -6.18 21.97
C HIS A 823 7.35 -6.44 20.48
N THR A 824 6.27 -6.41 19.73
CA THR A 824 6.19 -6.79 18.33
C THR A 824 6.50 -5.61 17.44
N PHE A 825 6.88 -5.90 16.20
CA PHE A 825 7.13 -4.91 15.16
C PHE A 825 6.10 -4.97 14.04
N ILE A 826 5.95 -3.84 13.35
CA ILE A 826 5.38 -3.76 12.01
C ILE A 826 6.56 -3.83 11.03
N ALA A 827 6.63 -4.89 10.23
CA ALA A 827 7.66 -5.06 9.22
C ALA A 827 7.17 -4.64 7.83
N TYR A 828 8.00 -3.93 7.09
CA TYR A 828 7.80 -3.65 5.68
C TYR A 828 9.03 -4.15 4.92
N ALA A 829 8.83 -5.02 3.94
CA ALA A 829 9.91 -5.56 3.14
C ALA A 829 9.75 -5.18 1.67
N ASP A 830 10.63 -4.29 1.20
CA ASP A 830 10.88 -4.12 -0.23
C ASP A 830 11.74 -5.28 -0.72
N SER A 831 11.09 -6.42 -0.94
CA SER A 831 11.74 -7.66 -1.29
C SER A 831 10.80 -8.67 -1.94
N CYS A 832 11.36 -9.51 -2.82
CA CYS A 832 10.62 -10.55 -3.53
C CYS A 832 10.11 -11.63 -2.58
N LEU A 833 8.88 -12.13 -2.80
CA LEU A 833 8.35 -13.40 -2.27
C LEU A 833 8.31 -13.55 -0.74
N THR A 834 8.73 -12.55 0.03
CA THR A 834 8.77 -12.63 1.50
C THR A 834 7.37 -12.75 2.13
N SER A 835 6.33 -12.50 1.33
CA SER A 835 4.93 -12.74 1.67
C SER A 835 4.23 -13.61 0.63
N GLN A 836 4.90 -14.62 0.08
CA GLN A 836 4.30 -15.66 -0.78
C GLN A 836 3.41 -16.61 0.05
N TYR A 837 2.24 -16.13 0.47
CA TYR A 837 1.34 -16.82 1.42
C TYR A 837 0.50 -17.96 0.80
N ASP A 838 0.61 -18.17 -0.51
CA ASP A 838 0.16 -19.40 -1.19
C ASP A 838 1.17 -20.56 -1.08
N ASP A 839 2.31 -20.29 -0.45
CA ASP A 839 3.33 -21.24 0.02
C ASP A 839 3.78 -20.80 1.44
N GLU A 840 4.71 -21.51 2.07
CA GLU A 840 5.21 -21.12 3.39
C GLU A 840 6.23 -19.96 3.31
N ALA A 841 5.83 -18.77 3.75
CA ALA A 841 6.63 -17.56 3.75
C ALA A 841 7.09 -17.09 5.14
N VAL A 842 8.16 -16.28 5.18
CA VAL A 842 8.68 -15.69 6.43
C VAL A 842 7.67 -14.77 7.12
N SER A 843 6.83 -14.06 6.36
CA SER A 843 5.78 -13.21 6.93
C SER A 843 4.82 -14.00 7.80
N GLU A 844 4.41 -15.20 7.36
CA GLU A 844 3.54 -16.08 8.12
C GLU A 844 4.21 -16.59 9.40
N ARG A 845 5.49 -17.00 9.33
CA ARG A 845 6.26 -17.44 10.51
C ARG A 845 6.36 -16.37 11.58
N LEU A 846 6.61 -15.12 11.17
CA LEU A 846 6.63 -13.98 12.08
C LEU A 846 5.29 -13.74 12.78
N LEU A 847 4.17 -13.88 12.06
CA LEU A 847 2.84 -13.68 12.64
C LEU A 847 2.40 -14.86 13.51
N ARG A 848 2.79 -16.09 13.17
CA ARG A 848 2.42 -17.33 13.87
C ARG A 848 3.25 -17.61 15.13
N ASN A 849 4.45 -17.03 15.26
CA ASN A 849 5.36 -17.35 16.36
C ASN A 849 4.77 -16.93 17.73
N PRO A 850 4.54 -17.86 18.68
CA PRO A 850 4.06 -17.54 20.03
C PRO A 850 5.13 -16.91 20.94
N GLY A 851 6.42 -17.10 20.62
CA GLY A 851 7.55 -16.48 21.32
C GLY A 851 7.80 -15.02 20.93
N GLY A 852 7.23 -14.54 19.81
CA GLY A 852 7.38 -13.17 19.37
C GLY A 852 7.13 -12.95 17.87
N GLY A 853 8.04 -12.22 17.23
CA GLY A 853 7.95 -11.83 15.83
C GLY A 853 7.16 -10.55 15.61
N ALA A 854 6.45 -10.50 14.48
CA ALA A 854 5.73 -9.32 14.03
C ALA A 854 4.26 -9.36 14.46
N VAL A 855 3.66 -8.18 14.63
CA VAL A 855 2.21 -8.00 14.70
C VAL A 855 1.61 -7.77 13.32
N ALA A 856 2.41 -7.23 12.39
CA ALA A 856 2.04 -7.09 11.00
C ALA A 856 3.26 -7.10 10.07
N TYR A 857 3.03 -7.50 8.82
CA TYR A 857 4.03 -7.58 7.78
C TYR A 857 3.44 -7.11 6.44
N VAL A 858 4.11 -6.20 5.75
CA VAL A 858 3.77 -5.79 4.38
C VAL A 858 4.88 -6.29 3.46
N GLY A 859 4.51 -7.07 2.44
CA GLY A 859 5.48 -7.62 1.50
C GLY A 859 4.84 -8.28 0.29
N ASN A 860 5.69 -8.75 -0.63
CA ASN A 860 5.25 -9.23 -1.93
C ASN A 860 5.01 -10.75 -1.94
N SER A 861 3.90 -11.17 -2.57
CA SER A 861 3.59 -12.58 -2.84
C SER A 861 4.34 -13.15 -4.05
N ARG A 862 4.90 -12.27 -4.87
CA ARG A 862 5.77 -12.60 -6.01
C ARG A 862 6.97 -11.64 -6.05
N PHE A 863 7.69 -11.58 -7.17
CA PHE A 863 8.86 -10.71 -7.32
C PHE A 863 8.50 -9.21 -7.28
N SER A 864 9.48 -8.38 -6.91
CA SER A 864 9.41 -6.90 -6.85
C SER A 864 10.65 -6.26 -7.48
N TRP A 865 10.70 -4.92 -7.54
CA TRP A 865 11.82 -4.13 -8.06
C TRP A 865 12.21 -3.02 -7.09
N ILE A 866 13.52 -2.82 -6.93
CA ILE A 866 14.07 -1.66 -6.23
C ILE A 866 13.67 -0.34 -6.90
N GLY A 867 13.55 0.71 -6.09
CA GLY A 867 13.02 2.01 -6.47
C GLY A 867 11.49 2.00 -6.50
N ALA A 868 10.88 1.09 -7.26
CA ALA A 868 9.42 0.96 -7.26
C ALA A 868 8.90 0.57 -5.87
N GLY A 869 9.44 -0.50 -5.27
CA GLY A 869 9.04 -0.94 -3.93
C GLY A 869 9.29 0.09 -2.83
N ASP A 870 10.34 0.87 -2.98
CA ASP A 870 10.69 2.02 -2.14
C ASP A 870 9.70 3.20 -2.30
N ASP A 871 9.23 3.51 -3.51
CA ASP A 871 8.14 4.49 -3.74
C ASP A 871 6.87 4.07 -2.97
N TYR A 872 6.49 2.79 -3.04
CA TYR A 872 5.36 2.25 -2.27
C TYR A 872 5.58 2.35 -0.76
N GLN A 873 6.79 2.04 -0.29
CA GLN A 873 7.14 2.08 1.13
C GLN A 873 7.11 3.52 1.68
N ARG A 874 7.70 4.47 0.98
CA ARG A 874 7.64 5.88 1.36
C ARG A 874 6.22 6.41 1.39
N THR A 875 5.38 5.99 0.45
CA THR A 875 3.96 6.35 0.37
C THR A 875 3.16 5.76 1.55
N PHE A 876 3.49 4.54 1.98
CA PHE A 876 2.95 3.93 3.19
C PHE A 876 3.26 4.76 4.45
N PHE A 877 4.50 5.24 4.60
CA PHE A 877 4.88 6.05 5.75
C PHE A 877 4.43 7.51 5.66
N ASP A 878 4.36 8.08 4.45
CA ASP A 878 3.74 9.39 4.22
C ASP A 878 2.26 9.37 4.64
N ARG A 879 1.56 8.29 4.30
CA ARG A 879 0.16 8.07 4.69
C ARG A 879 -0.04 8.04 6.21
N LEU A 880 0.98 7.65 6.99
CA LEU A 880 0.94 7.62 8.45
C LEU A 880 0.81 9.03 9.07
N GLN A 881 1.14 10.08 8.32
CA GLN A 881 0.93 11.47 8.75
C GLN A 881 -0.55 11.83 8.83
N THR A 882 -1.37 11.25 7.96
CA THR A 882 -2.79 11.61 7.83
C THR A 882 -3.73 10.61 8.50
N THR A 883 -3.40 9.31 8.48
CA THR A 883 -4.20 8.24 9.08
C THR A 883 -3.32 7.31 9.91
N ARG A 884 -3.94 6.57 10.84
CA ARG A 884 -3.24 5.60 11.69
C ARG A 884 -3.70 4.17 11.48
N HIS A 885 -4.69 3.91 10.65
CA HIS A 885 -5.17 2.55 10.43
C HIS A 885 -4.26 1.81 9.46
N LEU A 886 -3.70 0.68 9.89
CA LEU A 886 -2.70 -0.05 9.10
C LEU A 886 -3.20 -0.46 7.70
N GLY A 887 -4.46 -0.82 7.57
CA GLY A 887 -5.09 -1.12 6.28
C GLY A 887 -5.11 0.06 5.33
N LEU A 888 -5.33 1.28 5.82
CA LEU A 888 -5.26 2.49 4.99
C LEU A 888 -3.82 2.85 4.61
N LEU A 889 -2.85 2.54 5.48
CA LEU A 889 -1.43 2.65 5.12
C LEU A 889 -1.10 1.68 3.97
N ALA A 890 -1.58 0.43 4.04
CA ALA A 890 -1.39 -0.55 2.97
C ALA A 890 -2.13 -0.17 1.67
N ASP A 891 -3.32 0.42 1.76
CA ASP A 891 -4.10 0.90 0.61
C ASP A 891 -3.44 2.11 -0.08
N SER A 892 -2.50 2.79 0.56
CA SER A 892 -1.76 3.90 -0.05
C SER A 892 -1.04 3.50 -1.34
N ARG A 893 -0.77 2.20 -1.54
CA ARG A 893 -0.19 1.66 -2.79
C ARG A 893 -0.99 2.00 -4.05
N PHE A 894 -2.30 2.24 -3.95
CA PHE A 894 -3.11 2.62 -5.12
C PHE A 894 -2.75 4.03 -5.63
N ALA A 895 -2.20 4.90 -4.78
CA ALA A 895 -1.80 6.26 -5.14
C ALA A 895 -0.61 6.29 -6.13
N GLU A 896 0.23 5.26 -6.10
CA GLU A 896 1.40 5.11 -6.96
C GLU A 896 1.06 4.53 -8.34
N LEU A 897 -0.21 4.18 -8.59
CA LEU A 897 -0.60 3.61 -9.88
C LEU A 897 -0.43 4.61 -11.02
N ASN A 898 0.53 4.33 -11.91
CA ASN A 898 0.44 4.78 -13.29
C ASN A 898 -0.28 3.70 -14.10
N ALA A 899 -1.53 3.96 -14.51
CA ALA A 899 -2.35 2.95 -15.19
C ALA A 899 -1.79 2.43 -16.51
N THR A 900 -0.74 3.00 -17.09
CA THR A 900 -0.05 2.42 -18.27
C THR A 900 1.24 1.67 -17.92
N ASN A 901 1.66 1.69 -16.66
CA ASN A 901 2.87 1.03 -16.18
C ASN A 901 2.55 -0.36 -15.62
N THR A 902 3.11 -1.36 -16.27
CA THR A 902 2.98 -2.76 -15.90
C THR A 902 3.59 -3.09 -14.54
N VAL A 903 4.69 -2.42 -14.16
CA VAL A 903 5.37 -2.64 -12.86
C VAL A 903 4.47 -2.20 -11.70
N ASP A 904 3.76 -1.08 -11.86
CA ASP A 904 2.92 -0.54 -10.79
C ASP A 904 1.70 -1.43 -10.54
N ARG A 905 1.06 -1.88 -11.63
CA ARG A 905 -0.03 -2.87 -11.57
C ARG A 905 0.43 -4.16 -10.90
N TRP A 906 1.62 -4.65 -11.25
CA TRP A 906 2.19 -5.83 -10.62
C TRP A 906 2.36 -5.64 -9.11
N ALA A 907 3.00 -4.55 -8.70
CA ALA A 907 3.25 -4.24 -7.29
C ALA A 907 1.94 -4.13 -6.49
N ILE A 908 0.90 -3.50 -7.05
CA ILE A 908 -0.41 -3.39 -6.39
C ILE A 908 -1.06 -4.76 -6.14
N LEU A 909 -0.88 -5.72 -7.05
CA LEU A 909 -1.40 -7.09 -6.90
C LEU A 909 -0.56 -7.92 -5.92
N SER A 910 0.78 -7.81 -6.01
CA SER A 910 1.69 -8.65 -5.23
C SER A 910 1.87 -8.18 -3.80
N LEU A 911 1.76 -6.88 -3.52
CA LEU A 911 1.96 -6.32 -2.20
C LEU A 911 0.71 -6.53 -1.32
N ASN A 912 0.86 -7.33 -0.26
CA ASN A 912 -0.23 -7.71 0.63
C ASN A 912 0.06 -7.32 2.08
N LEU A 913 -0.99 -6.97 2.83
CA LEU A 913 -0.94 -6.73 4.27
C LEU A 913 -1.25 -8.03 5.02
N MET A 914 -0.24 -8.56 5.71
CA MET A 914 -0.42 -9.61 6.71
C MET A 914 -0.57 -8.94 8.08
N GLY A 915 -1.77 -8.94 8.66
CA GLY A 915 -2.06 -8.26 9.92
C GLY A 915 -3.50 -7.75 10.01
N ASP A 916 -3.85 -7.16 11.15
CA ASP A 916 -5.16 -6.54 11.38
C ASP A 916 -5.23 -5.17 10.67
N PRO A 917 -6.13 -4.97 9.70
CA PRO A 917 -6.20 -3.73 8.92
C PRO A 917 -6.77 -2.54 9.71
N GLU A 918 -7.56 -2.76 10.77
CA GLU A 918 -8.07 -1.65 11.59
C GLU A 918 -7.00 -1.14 12.56
N MET A 919 -6.00 -1.97 12.89
CA MET A 919 -5.03 -1.73 13.95
C MET A 919 -4.43 -0.31 13.89
N PRO A 920 -4.67 0.54 14.91
CA PRO A 920 -4.14 1.89 14.93
C PRO A 920 -2.64 1.92 15.26
N VAL A 921 -1.84 2.44 14.34
CA VAL A 921 -0.38 2.51 14.42
C VAL A 921 0.09 3.66 15.32
N TRP A 922 1.04 3.36 16.21
CA TRP A 922 1.69 4.35 17.06
C TRP A 922 2.70 5.18 16.25
N THR A 923 2.73 6.51 16.45
CA THR A 923 3.70 7.41 15.77
C THR A 923 4.78 7.93 16.72
N GLY A 924 4.94 7.26 17.86
CA GLY A 924 5.76 7.69 19.00
C GLY A 924 5.11 7.33 20.33
N PRO A 925 5.70 7.78 21.46
CA PRO A 925 5.22 7.45 22.78
C PRO A 925 3.78 7.96 23.00
N PRO A 926 2.83 7.08 23.38
CA PRO A 926 1.45 7.52 23.56
C PRO A 926 1.30 8.37 24.81
N LEU A 927 0.44 9.38 24.72
CA LEU A 927 0.10 10.28 25.81
C LEU A 927 -0.82 9.59 26.84
N ALA A 928 -0.85 10.12 28.05
CA ALA A 928 -1.74 9.64 29.11
C ALA A 928 -3.13 10.30 29.01
N LEU A 929 -4.17 9.56 29.40
CA LEU A 929 -5.50 10.10 29.68
C LEU A 929 -5.79 9.96 31.18
N GLN A 930 -6.47 10.95 31.72
CA GLN A 930 -7.06 10.94 33.05
C GLN A 930 -8.58 11.07 32.88
N ILE A 931 -9.33 10.15 33.49
CA ILE A 931 -10.79 10.19 33.49
C ILE A 931 -11.33 10.53 34.88
N ALA A 932 -12.48 11.19 34.91
CA ALA A 932 -13.22 11.47 36.13
C ALA A 932 -14.71 11.20 35.90
N HIS A 933 -15.29 10.34 36.74
CA HIS A 933 -16.70 10.00 36.73
C HIS A 933 -17.15 9.52 38.11
N ALA A 934 -18.47 9.43 38.33
CA ALA A 934 -19.00 8.78 39.52
C ALA A 934 -18.71 7.27 39.47
N SER A 935 -18.27 6.70 40.59
CA SER A 935 -18.02 5.25 40.72
C SER A 935 -19.31 4.43 40.69
N SER A 936 -20.43 5.05 41.05
CA SER A 936 -21.76 4.43 40.93
C SER A 936 -22.83 5.42 40.49
N VAL A 937 -23.81 4.93 39.72
CA VAL A 937 -24.96 5.71 39.20
C VAL A 937 -26.21 4.84 39.16
N TYR A 938 -27.39 5.45 39.09
CA TYR A 938 -28.64 4.71 38.96
C TYR A 938 -29.06 4.53 37.50
N ASN A 939 -29.81 3.47 37.23
CA ASN A 939 -30.23 3.06 35.89
C ASN A 939 -31.30 3.96 35.21
N LEU A 940 -31.48 5.19 35.70
CA LEU A 940 -32.25 6.27 35.06
C LEU A 940 -31.50 7.61 35.02
N SER A 941 -30.29 7.67 35.59
CA SER A 941 -29.51 8.90 35.73
C SER A 941 -28.71 9.21 34.46
N ILE A 942 -28.11 10.39 34.42
CA ILE A 942 -27.11 10.75 33.40
C ILE A 942 -25.73 10.60 34.02
N LEU A 943 -24.91 9.72 33.45
CA LEU A 943 -23.50 9.60 33.82
C LEU A 943 -22.70 10.64 33.04
N THR A 944 -21.99 11.51 33.74
CA THR A 944 -21.03 12.45 33.12
C THR A 944 -19.62 11.89 33.30
N ILE A 945 -18.89 11.75 32.20
CA ILE A 945 -17.48 11.35 32.20
C ILE A 945 -16.68 12.52 31.63
N THR A 946 -15.64 12.92 32.35
CA THR A 946 -14.69 13.95 31.91
C THR A 946 -13.36 13.31 31.59
N VAL A 947 -12.80 13.62 30.43
CA VAL A 947 -11.52 13.10 29.94
C VAL A 947 -10.54 14.27 29.78
N ARG A 948 -9.37 14.11 30.40
CA ARG A 948 -8.31 15.13 30.40
C ARG A 948 -6.95 14.52 30.08
N GLN A 949 -6.08 15.33 29.51
CA GLN A 949 -4.66 15.02 29.42
C GLN A 949 -3.96 15.61 30.65
N PRO A 950 -3.24 14.80 31.45
CA PRO A 950 -2.46 15.33 32.56
C PRO A 950 -1.31 16.19 32.02
N GLY A 951 -1.08 17.32 32.69
CA GLY A 951 -0.03 18.28 32.33
C GLY A 951 0.66 18.85 33.57
N PRO A 952 1.85 19.44 33.42
CA PRO A 952 2.67 19.88 34.56
C PRO A 952 2.05 21.03 35.37
N LEU A 953 1.19 21.85 34.75
CA LEU A 953 0.52 22.97 35.40
C LEU A 953 -0.96 22.69 35.65
N MET A 954 -1.69 22.25 34.62
CA MET A 954 -3.12 21.90 34.68
C MET A 954 -3.47 20.82 33.66
N ALA A 955 -4.53 20.04 33.96
CA ALA A 955 -5.03 19.01 33.07
C ALA A 955 -5.95 19.61 31.98
N ALA A 956 -5.58 19.45 30.72
CA ALA A 956 -6.31 19.99 29.57
C ALA A 956 -7.50 19.09 29.17
N PRO A 957 -8.66 19.64 28.79
CA PRO A 957 -9.76 18.84 28.26
C PRO A 957 -9.36 18.14 26.96
N VAL A 958 -9.79 16.89 26.79
CA VAL A 958 -9.51 16.11 25.57
C VAL A 958 -10.80 15.90 24.80
N ALA A 959 -10.98 16.68 23.72
CA ALA A 959 -12.08 16.51 22.78
C ALA A 959 -11.85 15.33 21.84
N GLY A 960 -12.92 14.71 21.34
CA GLY A 960 -12.80 13.64 20.35
C GLY A 960 -12.23 12.32 20.90
N ALA A 961 -12.37 12.04 22.19
CA ALA A 961 -12.08 10.73 22.77
C ALA A 961 -13.34 9.85 22.71
N GLU A 962 -13.20 8.60 22.31
CA GLU A 962 -14.28 7.61 22.31
C GLU A 962 -14.48 7.11 23.75
N VAL A 963 -15.72 7.11 24.20
CA VAL A 963 -16.11 6.63 25.53
C VAL A 963 -17.18 5.56 25.35
N HIS A 964 -16.84 4.34 25.77
CA HIS A 964 -17.72 3.19 25.65
C HIS A 964 -17.95 2.55 27.01
N LEU A 965 -19.23 2.39 27.36
CA LEU A 965 -19.68 1.74 28.58
C LEU A 965 -20.51 0.51 28.23
N SER A 966 -20.16 -0.67 28.72
CA SER A 966 -20.83 -1.92 28.31
C SER A 966 -21.00 -2.93 29.45
N ARG A 967 -22.05 -3.76 29.33
CA ARG A 967 -22.29 -4.95 30.16
C ARG A 967 -23.17 -5.94 29.41
N GLY A 968 -22.62 -7.12 29.10
CA GLY A 968 -23.33 -8.11 28.29
C GLY A 968 -23.74 -7.54 26.92
N GLY A 969 -25.00 -7.72 26.52
CA GLY A 969 -25.53 -7.15 25.27
C GLY A 969 -25.91 -5.66 25.32
N TRP A 970 -25.78 -5.00 26.47
CA TRP A 970 -26.10 -3.57 26.60
C TRP A 970 -24.84 -2.72 26.51
N SER A 971 -24.90 -1.61 25.78
CA SER A 971 -23.85 -0.59 25.79
C SER A 971 -24.32 0.83 25.49
N ARG A 972 -23.44 1.78 25.77
CA ARG A 972 -23.53 3.19 25.40
C ARG A 972 -22.19 3.65 24.87
N HIS A 973 -22.22 4.37 23.77
CA HIS A 973 -21.05 4.90 23.10
C HIS A 973 -21.26 6.39 22.82
N ALA A 974 -20.26 7.22 23.08
CA ALA A 974 -20.25 8.61 22.64
C ALA A 974 -18.83 9.19 22.64
N VAL A 975 -18.68 10.34 21.99
CA VAL A 975 -17.41 11.06 21.82
C VAL A 975 -17.39 12.29 22.73
N THR A 976 -16.25 12.61 23.33
CA THR A 976 -16.11 13.82 24.14
C THR A 976 -16.22 15.11 23.32
N ASP A 977 -16.90 16.11 23.88
CA ASP A 977 -17.00 17.46 23.32
C ASP A 977 -15.73 18.30 23.51
N SER A 978 -15.77 19.59 23.12
CA SER A 978 -14.64 20.53 23.28
C SER A 978 -14.18 20.72 24.73
N ASP A 979 -15.05 20.46 25.71
CA ASP A 979 -14.75 20.53 27.14
C ASP A 979 -14.23 19.19 27.70
N GLY A 980 -14.04 18.20 26.82
CA GLY A 980 -13.60 16.86 27.18
C GLY A 980 -14.66 16.06 27.93
N GLN A 981 -15.95 16.39 27.76
CA GLN A 981 -17.03 15.74 28.49
C GLN A 981 -17.93 14.90 27.59
N VAL A 982 -18.49 13.86 28.18
CA VAL A 982 -19.58 13.08 27.60
C VAL A 982 -20.68 12.84 28.63
N LYS A 983 -21.93 12.86 28.18
CA LYS A 983 -23.11 12.61 28.99
C LYS A 983 -23.84 11.38 28.46
N LEU A 984 -23.79 10.28 29.21
CA LEU A 984 -24.42 9.02 28.85
C LEU A 984 -25.73 8.84 29.61
N SER A 985 -26.81 8.56 28.88
CA SER A 985 -28.09 8.19 29.49
C SER A 985 -28.04 6.73 29.96
N MET A 986 -28.22 6.54 31.27
CA MET A 986 -28.26 5.21 31.90
C MET A 986 -29.64 4.57 31.86
N LEU A 987 -30.59 5.21 31.16
CA LEU A 987 -31.93 4.66 30.95
C LEU A 987 -31.84 3.22 30.41
N GLN A 988 -32.50 2.30 31.12
CA GLN A 988 -32.53 0.85 30.81
C GLN A 988 -31.16 0.14 30.92
N ALA A 989 -30.16 0.76 31.55
CA ALA A 989 -28.94 0.05 31.89
C ALA A 989 -29.25 -1.14 32.82
N PRO A 990 -28.75 -2.36 32.52
CA PRO A 990 -28.78 -3.46 33.47
C PRO A 990 -28.13 -3.04 34.79
N THR A 991 -28.47 -3.68 35.89
CA THR A 991 -27.78 -3.40 37.16
C THR A 991 -26.48 -4.19 37.27
N GLY A 992 -25.55 -3.68 38.07
CA GLY A 992 -24.23 -4.27 38.28
C GLY A 992 -23.09 -3.48 37.64
N THR A 993 -21.90 -4.06 37.66
CA THR A 993 -20.67 -3.42 37.17
C THR A 993 -20.60 -3.43 35.65
N HIS A 994 -20.35 -2.26 35.06
CA HIS A 994 -20.14 -2.06 33.63
C HIS A 994 -18.69 -1.72 33.38
N ASP A 995 -18.16 -2.22 32.28
CA ASP A 995 -16.81 -1.91 31.83
C ASP A 995 -16.83 -0.57 31.11
N LEU A 996 -15.93 0.32 31.50
CA LEU A 996 -15.71 1.62 30.89
C LEU A 996 -14.36 1.61 30.18
N VAL A 997 -14.39 1.85 28.87
CA VAL A 997 -13.19 1.99 28.04
C VAL A 997 -13.19 3.37 27.40
N VAL A 998 -12.06 4.07 27.54
CA VAL A 998 -11.84 5.38 26.91
C VAL A 998 -10.62 5.29 26.01
N THR A 999 -10.78 5.63 24.74
CA THR A 999 -9.71 5.58 23.73
C THR A 999 -9.62 6.86 22.94
N LYS A 1000 -8.40 7.17 22.50
CA LYS A 1000 -8.12 8.24 21.54
C LYS A 1000 -6.81 7.94 20.84
N LEU A 1001 -6.76 8.14 19.53
CA LEU A 1001 -5.52 7.99 18.76
C LEU A 1001 -4.38 8.84 19.35
N GLY A 1002 -3.20 8.23 19.52
CA GLY A 1002 -2.04 8.86 20.16
C GLY A 1002 -2.06 8.87 21.69
N TYR A 1003 -3.10 8.31 22.32
CA TYR A 1003 -3.20 8.17 23.78
C TYR A 1003 -3.35 6.71 24.18
N ARG A 1004 -2.82 6.36 25.36
CA ARG A 1004 -3.02 5.03 25.94
C ARG A 1004 -4.49 4.83 26.31
N PRO A 1005 -5.09 3.67 25.98
CA PRO A 1005 -6.44 3.33 26.43
C PRO A 1005 -6.55 3.35 27.95
N VAL A 1006 -7.68 3.83 28.47
CA VAL A 1006 -8.01 3.78 29.89
C VAL A 1006 -9.15 2.79 30.10
N PHE A 1007 -8.99 1.93 31.11
CA PHE A 1007 -9.96 0.94 31.52
C PHE A 1007 -10.38 1.27 32.96
N ASP A 1008 -11.68 1.35 33.18
CA ASP A 1008 -12.27 1.53 34.51
C ASP A 1008 -13.63 0.82 34.55
N THR A 1009 -14.35 0.97 35.66
CA THR A 1009 -15.68 0.38 35.83
C THR A 1009 -16.65 1.38 36.44
N VAL A 1010 -17.93 1.22 36.09
CA VAL A 1010 -19.02 1.98 36.69
C VAL A 1010 -20.06 1.03 37.24
N HIS A 1011 -20.41 1.17 38.51
CA HIS A 1011 -21.44 0.34 39.12
C HIS A 1011 -22.84 0.96 38.95
N VAL A 1012 -23.72 0.27 38.21
CA VAL A 1012 -25.10 0.71 37.99
C VAL A 1012 -26.03 0.08 39.02
N LYS A 1013 -26.66 0.93 39.84
CA LYS A 1013 -27.56 0.51 40.91
C LYS A 1013 -29.01 0.43 40.42
N PRO A 1014 -29.80 -0.55 40.90
CA PRO A 1014 -31.24 -0.48 40.76
C PRO A 1014 -31.76 0.73 41.54
N LEU A 1015 -32.85 1.31 41.06
CA LEU A 1015 -33.70 2.10 41.95
C LEU A 1015 -34.32 1.18 42.99
N GLN A 1016 -34.35 1.63 44.24
CA GLN A 1016 -34.95 0.87 45.32
C GLN A 1016 -36.43 1.22 45.44
N TRP A 1017 -37.27 0.20 45.63
CA TRP A 1017 -38.65 0.39 46.06
C TRP A 1017 -38.70 0.40 47.58
N ILE A 1018 -39.31 1.43 48.12
CA ILE A 1018 -39.56 1.60 49.55
C ILE A 1018 -41.06 1.68 49.73
N ILE A 1019 -41.63 0.77 50.51
CA ILE A 1019 -43.06 0.76 50.81
C ILE A 1019 -43.24 1.26 52.23
N GLY A 1020 -44.11 2.25 52.40
CA GLY A 1020 -44.40 2.74 53.73
C GLY A 1020 -45.52 3.77 53.76
N LYS A 1021 -45.94 4.13 54.97
CA LYS A 1021 -46.93 5.18 55.21
C LYS A 1021 -46.22 6.52 55.39
N ILE A 1022 -46.73 7.57 54.76
CA ILE A 1022 -46.23 8.93 54.96
C ILE A 1022 -46.59 9.36 56.38
N VAL A 1023 -45.57 9.65 57.20
CA VAL A 1023 -45.71 10.09 58.59
C VAL A 1023 -45.73 11.62 58.65
N ARG A 1024 -44.84 12.25 57.89
CA ARG A 1024 -44.66 13.70 57.91
C ARG A 1024 -44.17 14.21 56.57
N VAL A 1025 -44.73 15.32 56.10
CA VAL A 1025 -44.19 16.10 54.98
C VAL A 1025 -43.69 17.41 55.56
N GLN A 1026 -42.38 17.66 55.46
CA GLN A 1026 -41.77 18.89 55.94
C GLN A 1026 -41.37 19.75 54.73
N HIS A 1027 -41.96 20.95 54.67
CA HIS A 1027 -41.51 22.03 53.81
C HIS A 1027 -40.39 22.77 54.57
N LEU A 1028 -39.16 22.74 54.07
CA LEU A 1028 -38.09 23.58 54.61
C LEU A 1028 -38.28 25.02 54.08
N ASP A 1029 -38.21 26.00 54.98
CA ASP A 1029 -38.58 27.40 54.77
C ASP A 1029 -37.89 28.10 53.58
N GLU A 1030 -38.50 29.22 53.17
CA GLU A 1030 -38.46 29.97 51.89
C GLU A 1030 -37.09 30.29 51.25
N LEU A 1031 -35.96 29.94 51.87
CA LEU A 1031 -34.62 30.22 51.36
C LEU A 1031 -33.75 28.97 51.11
N ARG A 1032 -34.16 27.75 51.51
CA ARG A 1032 -33.45 26.48 51.18
C ARG A 1032 -34.40 25.27 51.04
N ARG A 1033 -34.61 24.72 49.83
CA ARG A 1033 -34.13 23.39 49.34
C ARG A 1033 -35.04 22.20 49.73
N ASP A 1034 -35.61 21.55 48.71
CA ASP A 1034 -36.27 20.23 48.67
C ASP A 1034 -37.46 19.96 49.62
N VAL A 1035 -38.42 19.11 49.22
CA VAL A 1035 -39.52 18.66 50.10
C VAL A 1035 -39.10 17.35 50.76
N LEU A 1036 -39.06 17.32 52.09
CA LEU A 1036 -38.74 16.11 52.84
C LEU A 1036 -40.01 15.36 53.21
N VAL A 1037 -39.97 14.04 53.03
CA VAL A 1037 -41.07 13.12 53.30
C VAL A 1037 -40.55 12.04 54.24
N GLU A 1038 -41.00 12.07 55.49
CA GLU A 1038 -40.74 11.01 56.46
C GLU A 1038 -41.73 9.87 56.23
N VAL A 1039 -41.22 8.68 56.00
CA VAL A 1039 -41.98 7.47 55.68
C VAL A 1039 -41.71 6.43 56.76
N ALA A 1040 -42.77 5.90 57.37
CA ALA A 1040 -42.72 4.72 58.22
C ALA A 1040 -42.82 3.49 57.31
N LEU A 1041 -41.76 2.70 57.32
CA LEU A 1041 -41.62 1.50 56.52
C LEU A 1041 -42.50 0.37 57.07
N VAL A 1042 -42.78 -0.63 56.25
CA VAL A 1042 -43.62 -1.79 56.63
C VAL A 1042 -42.92 -2.70 57.64
N ASP A 1043 -41.60 -2.62 57.77
CA ASP A 1043 -40.71 -3.38 58.65
C ASP A 1043 -40.30 -2.60 59.92
N ASP A 1044 -41.15 -1.67 60.38
CA ASP A 1044 -40.98 -0.85 61.59
C ASP A 1044 -39.79 0.15 61.59
N GLY A 1045 -39.13 0.38 60.45
CA GLY A 1045 -38.16 1.45 60.26
C GLY A 1045 -38.78 2.81 59.90
N ARG A 1046 -38.06 3.91 60.10
CA ARG A 1046 -38.39 5.23 59.50
C ARG A 1046 -37.30 5.68 58.55
N LYS A 1047 -37.69 6.26 57.41
CA LYS A 1047 -36.76 6.82 56.43
C LYS A 1047 -37.22 8.20 55.99
N THR A 1048 -36.29 9.13 55.83
CA THR A 1048 -36.57 10.45 55.27
C THR A 1048 -36.18 10.46 53.80
N LEU A 1049 -37.13 10.80 52.94
CA LEU A 1049 -36.97 10.89 51.50
C LEU A 1049 -37.05 12.35 51.06
N LYS A 1050 -36.46 12.72 49.92
CA LYS A 1050 -36.55 14.08 49.36
C LYS A 1050 -37.20 14.10 47.99
N ILE A 1051 -38.00 15.14 47.71
CA ILE A 1051 -38.43 15.50 46.36
C ILE A 1051 -37.67 16.78 45.96
N PRO A 1052 -36.90 16.76 44.86
CA PRO A 1052 -36.07 17.88 44.47
C PRO A 1052 -36.92 19.07 43.97
N ARG A 1053 -36.49 20.30 44.30
CA ARG A 1053 -37.21 21.56 43.97
C ARG A 1053 -37.49 21.74 42.46
N ARG A 1054 -36.56 21.34 41.59
CA ARG A 1054 -36.63 21.51 40.14
C ARG A 1054 -36.20 20.22 39.46
N GLY A 1055 -37.19 19.49 38.96
CA GLY A 1055 -37.03 18.36 38.06
C GLY A 1055 -38.27 18.27 37.16
N PRO A 1056 -38.16 17.62 36.00
CA PRO A 1056 -39.28 17.48 35.06
C PRO A 1056 -40.54 16.88 35.71
N ASN A 1057 -40.36 16.10 36.79
CA ASN A 1057 -41.44 15.39 37.47
C ASN A 1057 -41.88 16.02 38.81
N THR A 1058 -41.26 17.11 39.28
CA THR A 1058 -41.51 17.65 40.64
C THR A 1058 -42.99 17.96 40.89
N ALA A 1059 -43.66 18.65 39.95
CA ALA A 1059 -45.08 18.98 40.10
C ALA A 1059 -45.98 17.74 40.15
N MET A 1060 -45.64 16.70 39.39
CA MET A 1060 -46.36 15.43 39.37
C MET A 1060 -46.16 14.66 40.68
N LEU A 1061 -44.91 14.57 41.15
CA LEU A 1061 -44.56 13.93 42.43
C LEU A 1061 -45.26 14.61 43.61
N LEU A 1062 -45.28 15.94 43.65
CA LEU A 1062 -45.98 16.69 44.69
C LEU A 1062 -47.50 16.48 44.64
N ARG A 1063 -48.10 16.36 43.45
CA ARG A 1063 -49.53 16.01 43.31
C ARG A 1063 -49.83 14.59 43.78
N ALA A 1064 -48.98 13.63 43.42
CA ALA A 1064 -49.10 12.25 43.85
C ALA A 1064 -48.94 12.13 45.37
N LEU A 1065 -47.95 12.83 45.95
CA LEU A 1065 -47.72 12.90 47.39
C LEU A 1065 -48.95 13.47 48.13
N LYS A 1066 -49.53 14.58 47.66
CA LYS A 1066 -50.75 15.17 48.25
C LYS A 1066 -51.92 14.19 48.26
N ARG A 1067 -52.13 13.44 47.16
CA ARG A 1067 -53.16 12.38 47.10
C ARG A 1067 -52.85 11.25 48.07
N ALA A 1068 -51.62 10.77 48.10
CA ALA A 1068 -51.21 9.70 49.01
C ALA A 1068 -51.45 10.05 50.49
N VAL A 1069 -51.11 11.28 50.90
CA VAL A 1069 -51.40 11.79 52.25
C VAL A 1069 -52.92 11.83 52.52
N GLN A 1070 -53.73 12.25 51.54
CA GLN A 1070 -55.19 12.33 51.67
C GLN A 1070 -55.84 10.96 51.93
N PHE A 1071 -55.33 9.88 51.33
CA PHE A 1071 -55.91 8.54 51.46
C PHE A 1071 -55.32 7.69 52.60
N GLY A 1072 -54.17 8.09 53.18
CA GLY A 1072 -53.59 7.44 54.36
C GLY A 1072 -53.11 5.99 54.18
N GLN A 1073 -53.05 5.50 52.94
CA GLN A 1073 -52.63 4.14 52.62
C GLN A 1073 -51.10 4.02 52.47
N PRO A 1074 -50.52 2.81 52.64
CA PRO A 1074 -49.12 2.56 52.27
C PRO A 1074 -48.89 2.90 50.79
N VAL A 1075 -47.75 3.50 50.50
CA VAL A 1075 -47.39 3.98 49.17
C VAL A 1075 -46.03 3.41 48.81
N SER A 1076 -45.86 2.99 47.55
CA SER A 1076 -44.56 2.57 47.03
C SER A 1076 -43.82 3.80 46.50
N PHE A 1077 -42.67 4.10 47.08
CA PHE A 1077 -41.72 5.11 46.62
C PHE A 1077 -40.60 4.41 45.87
N ARG A 1078 -40.36 4.82 44.63
CA ARG A 1078 -39.14 4.44 43.92
C ARG A 1078 -38.10 5.52 44.18
N VAL A 1079 -36.96 5.15 44.75
CA VAL A 1079 -35.97 6.11 45.24
C VAL A 1079 -34.55 5.85 44.75
N GLU A 1080 -33.80 6.95 44.70
CA GLU A 1080 -32.36 7.04 44.48
C GLU A 1080 -31.66 7.31 45.83
N GLU A 1081 -30.93 6.36 46.42
CA GLU A 1081 -30.18 6.62 47.66
C GLU A 1081 -28.98 7.56 47.40
N GLY A 1082 -28.90 8.69 48.10
CA GLY A 1082 -27.74 9.58 48.06
C GLY A 1082 -26.61 9.11 48.98
N GLU A 1083 -25.37 9.44 48.64
CA GLU A 1083 -24.24 9.31 49.56
C GLU A 1083 -24.42 10.29 50.74
N GLY A 1084 -24.88 9.79 51.89
CA GLY A 1084 -24.97 10.55 53.15
C GLY A 1084 -26.34 11.11 53.54
N GLU A 1085 -27.35 10.24 53.69
CA GLU A 1085 -28.55 10.38 54.56
C GLU A 1085 -29.94 10.71 53.96
N LEU A 1086 -30.11 11.10 52.69
CA LEU A 1086 -31.46 11.34 52.11
C LEU A 1086 -31.65 10.73 50.71
N ALA A 1087 -32.60 9.80 50.58
CA ALA A 1087 -32.94 9.19 49.29
C ALA A 1087 -33.94 10.07 48.50
N THR A 1088 -33.71 10.26 47.20
CA THR A 1088 -34.53 11.10 46.32
C THR A 1088 -35.68 10.30 45.73
N ILE A 1089 -36.91 10.83 45.75
CA ILE A 1089 -38.08 10.17 45.16
C ILE A 1089 -38.12 10.42 43.65
N GLU A 1090 -38.12 9.34 42.88
CA GLU A 1090 -38.26 9.33 41.42
C GLU A 1090 -39.69 9.09 40.96
N SER A 1091 -40.44 8.23 41.66
CA SER A 1091 -41.86 7.98 41.39
C SER A 1091 -42.62 7.53 42.63
N ILE A 1092 -43.93 7.79 42.64
CA ILE A 1092 -44.86 7.42 43.71
C ILE A 1092 -45.98 6.57 43.10
N SER A 1093 -46.19 5.36 43.61
CA SER A 1093 -47.31 4.49 43.23
C SER A 1093 -48.27 4.30 44.40
N MET A 1094 -49.56 4.58 44.16
CA MET A 1094 -50.65 4.35 45.11
C MET A 1094 -51.23 2.92 45.02
N ARG A 1095 -50.65 2.04 44.19
CA ARG A 1095 -50.99 0.61 44.13
C ARG A 1095 -49.86 -0.19 44.79
N PRO A 1096 -50.15 -1.11 45.73
CA PRO A 1096 -49.13 -2.02 46.26
C PRO A 1096 -48.69 -3.01 45.16
N GLY A 1097 -47.38 -3.07 44.90
CA GLY A 1097 -46.76 -3.77 43.77
C GLY A 1097 -46.08 -2.80 42.82
#